data_AF-A0A139IK83-F1
#
_entry.id   AF-A0A139IK83-F1
#
_cell.length_a   1.000
_cell.length_b   1.000
_cell.length_c   1.000
_cell.angle_alpha   90.00
_cell.angle_beta   90.00
_cell.angle_gamma   90.00
#
_symmetry.space_group_name_H-M   'P 1'
#
loop_
_entity.id
_entity.type
_entity.pdbx_description
1 polymer ?
#
loop_
_entity_poly.entity_id
_entity_poly.type
_entity_poly.pdbx_seq_one_letter_code
_entity_poly.pdbx_strand_id
1 'polypeptide(L)'
;MSQSAANIADEPAKLADFAAAVSGGEMEEVQSILSSLNIEQRLSKALEVIKREHMNAQLSSKISKDVENKIQKRQREYWLMEQMKGIKRELGLESDGKDKLVEKFKEKATKLAMPEPVKKVFDEELNKLTHLEPAASEFNVTRNYLDWLTQIPWGQRSAENFGIQHARDVLDEDHHGLKDVKDRILEFIAVGKLRGTVEGKILCMVGPPGVGKTSIGKSIARALNRQYYRFSVGGLTDVAEIKGHRRTYVGALPGRIIQALKKCQTENPLILIDEVDKIGRGHQGDPSSAMLELLDPEQNNSFLDHYLDVPVDLSKVLFVCTANMTDTIPRPLLDRMEMIELSGYVSDEKMAIAERYLAPQAKELSGLKEADVKLDQEAIIELINKYCRESGVRNLKKQIEKVYRKSALKIIQDLGEDVLSEDKALTEEGKAAAKESEKDDSEVKDTPENIEKETTEKPRVALKVPDSVHITIGKDNLKDYVGPPVFTSDRLYDVTPPGVAMGLAWTSMGGAALYVESILENALSYNSRPGLERTGNLKAVMKESTQIAYSFAKGLLAKQFPNNKFFEKARIHLHCPEGAVQKDGPSAGITMATSLLSLALNKALDPTIAMTGELTVTGKVLRIGGLREKTVAARRAGARMIIFPRDCMSDWIELPENIKEGIEGKPVDWYSDVYDLVFADVDKTAANELWKKELAKPPKEDREKEDDD
;
A
#
# COMPACT_ATOMS: atom_id res chain seq x y z
N MET A 1 -63.15 78.85 24.41
CA MET A 1 -62.60 80.10 23.81
C MET A 1 -63.45 80.48 22.62
N SER A 2 -63.75 81.78 22.53
CA SER A 2 -64.56 82.59 21.60
C SER A 2 -65.68 81.98 20.71
N GLN A 3 -66.84 82.63 20.77
CA GLN A 3 -67.99 82.52 19.86
C GLN A 3 -67.70 82.90 18.37
N SER A 4 -66.44 83.02 17.97
CA SER A 4 -66.03 83.38 16.59
C SER A 4 -65.81 82.17 15.67
N ALA A 5 -65.79 80.94 16.19
CA ALA A 5 -65.54 79.74 15.39
C ALA A 5 -66.78 79.23 14.64
N ALA A 6 -67.98 79.64 15.03
CA ALA A 6 -69.24 79.09 14.50
C ALA A 6 -69.58 79.55 13.08
N ASN A 7 -69.05 80.69 12.62
CA ASN A 7 -69.38 81.28 11.30
C ASN A 7 -68.22 81.19 10.28
N ILE A 8 -67.15 80.44 10.57
CA ILE A 8 -65.99 80.32 9.65
C ILE A 8 -66.36 79.53 8.39
N ALA A 9 -67.32 78.62 8.48
CA ALA A 9 -67.78 77.80 7.35
C ALA A 9 -68.59 78.60 6.31
N ASP A 10 -69.25 79.69 6.72
CA ASP A 10 -70.10 80.51 5.84
C ASP A 10 -69.29 81.58 5.07
N GLU A 11 -68.03 81.79 5.44
CA GLU A 11 -67.12 82.71 4.78
C GLU A 11 -65.92 81.96 4.14
N PRO A 12 -65.97 81.68 2.83
CA PRO A 12 -64.95 80.91 2.11
C PRO A 12 -63.50 81.38 2.33
N ALA A 13 -63.28 82.69 2.43
CA ALA A 13 -61.96 83.26 2.64
C ALA A 13 -61.42 82.96 4.05
N LYS A 14 -62.26 83.12 5.09
CA LYS A 14 -61.88 82.81 6.47
C LYS A 14 -61.67 81.32 6.69
N LEU A 15 -62.41 80.47 5.98
CA LEU A 15 -62.22 79.02 6.01
C LEU A 15 -60.84 78.61 5.47
N ALA A 16 -60.41 79.22 4.36
CA ALA A 16 -59.08 78.94 3.80
C ALA A 16 -57.96 79.43 4.72
N ASP A 17 -58.15 80.55 5.41
CA ASP A 17 -57.17 81.10 6.37
C ASP A 17 -57.09 80.28 7.65
N PHE A 18 -58.23 79.82 8.14
CA PHE A 18 -58.29 78.88 9.25
C PHE A 18 -57.63 77.55 8.88
N ALA A 19 -57.89 77.05 7.68
CA ALA A 19 -57.25 75.84 7.17
C ALA A 19 -55.73 75.97 7.11
N ALA A 20 -55.23 77.10 6.62
CA ALA A 20 -53.80 77.40 6.56
C ALA A 20 -53.18 77.57 7.97
N ALA A 21 -53.92 78.12 8.93
CA ALA A 21 -53.47 78.32 10.31
C ALA A 21 -53.42 77.03 11.14
N VAL A 22 -54.32 76.08 10.87
CA VAL A 22 -54.36 74.77 11.56
C VAL A 22 -53.42 73.77 10.89
N SER A 23 -53.11 73.94 9.61
CA SER A 23 -52.16 73.07 8.91
C SER A 23 -50.71 73.35 9.33
N GLY A 24 -49.94 72.30 9.62
CA GLY A 24 -48.48 72.35 9.77
C GLY A 24 -47.70 72.45 8.45
N GLY A 25 -48.30 73.01 7.40
CA GLY A 25 -47.71 73.11 6.06
C GLY A 25 -46.44 73.98 6.01
N GLU A 26 -45.62 73.79 4.98
CA GLU A 26 -44.41 74.60 4.81
C GLU A 26 -44.75 76.08 4.63
N MET A 27 -43.88 76.95 5.15
CA MET A 27 -44.13 78.40 5.21
C MET A 27 -44.45 78.99 3.82
N GLU A 28 -43.82 78.47 2.76
CA GLU A 28 -44.06 78.89 1.38
C GLU A 28 -45.46 78.51 0.88
N GLU A 29 -45.96 77.33 1.25
CA GLU A 29 -47.29 76.86 0.85
C GLU A 29 -48.41 77.64 1.57
N VAL A 30 -48.24 77.85 2.87
CA VAL A 30 -49.15 78.66 3.70
C VAL A 30 -49.20 80.09 3.17
N GLN A 31 -48.04 80.67 2.83
CA GLN A 31 -47.95 81.98 2.21
C GLN A 31 -48.65 82.03 0.85
N SER A 32 -48.53 80.98 0.04
CA SER A 32 -49.17 80.89 -1.29
C SER A 32 -50.70 80.83 -1.24
N ILE A 33 -51.27 80.35 -0.13
CA ILE A 33 -52.70 80.38 0.16
C ILE A 33 -53.09 81.82 0.51
N LEU A 34 -52.40 82.45 1.46
CA LEU A 34 -52.71 83.81 1.92
C LEU A 34 -52.56 84.87 0.83
N SER A 35 -51.61 84.69 -0.10
CA SER A 35 -51.38 85.61 -1.22
C SER A 35 -52.38 85.45 -2.38
N SER A 36 -53.22 84.41 -2.37
CA SER A 36 -54.21 84.19 -3.43
C SER A 36 -55.42 85.09 -3.24
N LEU A 37 -55.65 85.99 -4.20
CA LEU A 37 -56.82 86.87 -4.25
C LEU A 37 -58.07 86.17 -4.80
N ASN A 38 -57.90 85.11 -5.59
CA ASN A 38 -59.00 84.28 -6.07
C ASN A 38 -59.39 83.24 -5.00
N ILE A 39 -60.65 83.30 -4.55
CA ILE A 39 -61.21 82.50 -3.46
C ILE A 39 -61.22 81.01 -3.79
N GLU A 40 -61.58 80.63 -5.01
CA GLU A 40 -61.68 79.23 -5.44
C GLU A 40 -60.30 78.57 -5.48
N GLN A 41 -59.31 79.27 -6.03
CA GLN A 41 -57.92 78.81 -6.03
C GLN A 41 -57.34 78.75 -4.61
N ARG A 42 -57.70 79.69 -3.73
CA ARG A 42 -57.26 79.73 -2.33
C ARG A 42 -57.77 78.53 -1.55
N LEU A 43 -59.06 78.19 -1.69
CA LEU A 43 -59.67 77.02 -1.07
C LEU A 43 -59.08 75.71 -1.60
N SER A 44 -58.82 75.61 -2.90
CA SER A 44 -58.22 74.43 -3.50
C SER A 44 -56.82 74.14 -2.92
N LYS A 45 -55.98 75.17 -2.82
CA LYS A 45 -54.64 75.06 -2.19
C LYS A 45 -54.72 74.71 -0.71
N ALA A 46 -55.62 75.34 0.05
CA ALA A 46 -55.81 75.04 1.46
C ALA A 46 -56.27 73.60 1.71
N LEU A 47 -57.16 73.09 0.84
CA LEU A 47 -57.62 71.69 0.91
C LEU A 47 -56.49 70.70 0.63
N GLU A 48 -55.58 71.01 -0.29
CA GLU A 48 -54.44 70.15 -0.62
C GLU A 48 -53.49 69.99 0.58
N VAL A 49 -53.14 71.10 1.23
CA VAL A 49 -52.28 71.11 2.42
C VAL A 49 -52.92 70.33 3.57
N ILE A 50 -54.23 70.55 3.84
CA ILE A 50 -54.95 69.82 4.89
C ILE A 50 -55.06 68.32 4.59
N LYS A 51 -55.33 67.93 3.34
CA LYS A 51 -55.41 66.51 2.98
C LYS A 51 -54.09 65.80 3.20
N ARG A 52 -52.98 66.46 2.88
CA ARG A 52 -51.63 65.92 3.11
C ARG A 52 -51.34 65.74 4.60
N GLU A 53 -51.65 66.75 5.42
CA GLU A 53 -51.56 66.68 6.88
C GLU A 53 -52.40 65.54 7.47
N HIS A 54 -53.66 65.41 7.04
CA HIS A 54 -54.54 64.34 7.48
C HIS A 54 -53.99 62.95 7.15
N MET A 55 -53.45 62.75 5.94
CA MET A 55 -52.81 61.48 5.57
C MET A 55 -51.59 61.18 6.44
N ASN A 56 -50.75 62.19 6.72
CA ASN A 56 -49.58 62.02 7.59
C ASN A 56 -49.98 61.64 9.02
N ALA A 57 -51.01 62.28 9.58
CA ALA A 57 -51.53 61.95 10.91
C ALA A 57 -52.11 60.53 10.97
N GLN A 58 -52.86 60.10 9.94
CA GLN A 58 -53.36 58.73 9.84
C GLN A 58 -52.22 57.70 9.76
N LEU A 59 -51.18 57.98 8.96
CA LEU A 59 -50.02 57.09 8.83
C LEU A 59 -49.26 56.97 10.16
N SER A 60 -49.02 58.08 10.85
CA SER A 60 -48.35 58.10 12.16
C SER A 60 -49.14 57.31 13.22
N SER A 61 -50.47 57.45 13.24
CA SER A 61 -51.35 56.68 14.11
C SER A 61 -51.28 55.17 13.81
N LYS A 62 -51.25 54.80 12.53
CA LYS A 62 -51.15 53.40 12.10
C LYS A 62 -49.80 52.78 12.49
N ILE A 63 -48.69 53.49 12.25
CA ILE A 63 -47.34 53.05 12.63
C ILE A 63 -47.25 52.83 14.13
N SER A 64 -47.79 53.76 14.93
CA SER A 64 -47.76 53.65 16.39
C SER A 64 -48.48 52.38 16.89
N LYS A 65 -49.66 52.08 16.32
CA LYS A 65 -50.41 50.84 16.65
C LYS A 65 -49.66 49.57 16.24
N ASP A 66 -49.02 49.57 15.06
CA ASP A 66 -48.26 48.41 14.59
C ASP A 66 -47.01 48.13 15.46
N VAL A 67 -46.33 49.20 15.90
CA VAL A 67 -45.20 49.10 16.83
C VAL A 67 -45.65 48.55 18.19
N GLU A 68 -46.74 49.06 18.73
CA GLU A 68 -47.29 48.63 20.03
C GLU A 68 -47.71 47.15 20.01
N ASN A 69 -48.39 46.72 18.94
CA ASN A 69 -48.75 45.31 18.73
C ASN A 69 -47.51 44.40 18.66
N LYS A 70 -46.45 44.84 17.98
CA LYS A 70 -45.20 44.08 17.87
C LYS A 70 -44.47 43.96 19.21
N ILE A 71 -44.48 45.02 20.01
CA ILE A 71 -43.90 45.03 21.36
C ILE A 71 -44.68 44.08 22.28
N GLN A 72 -46.01 44.16 22.30
CA GLN A 72 -46.85 43.27 23.13
C GLN A 72 -46.64 41.79 22.79
N LYS A 73 -46.57 41.45 21.50
CA LYS A 73 -46.30 40.06 21.07
C LYS A 73 -44.94 39.57 21.60
N ARG A 74 -43.90 40.39 21.49
CA ARG A 74 -42.54 40.05 21.93
C ARG A 74 -42.44 39.92 23.46
N GLN A 75 -43.11 40.78 24.21
CA GLN A 75 -43.20 40.67 25.68
C GLN A 75 -43.93 39.39 26.09
N ARG A 76 -45.02 39.03 25.42
CA ARG A 76 -45.77 37.81 25.71
C ARG A 76 -44.94 36.55 25.43
N GLU A 77 -44.23 36.51 24.32
CA GLU A 77 -43.31 35.41 23.99
C GLU A 77 -42.17 35.28 25.02
N TYR A 78 -41.58 36.40 25.44
CA TYR A 78 -40.55 36.43 26.48
C TYR A 78 -41.07 35.86 27.80
N TRP A 79 -42.25 36.30 28.24
CA TRP A 79 -42.88 35.84 29.49
C TRP A 79 -43.19 34.34 29.47
N LEU A 80 -43.70 33.82 28.35
CA LEU A 80 -43.98 32.40 28.17
C LEU A 80 -42.69 31.56 28.20
N MET A 81 -41.60 32.03 27.61
CA MET A 81 -40.30 31.34 27.68
C MET A 81 -39.75 31.31 29.10
N GLU A 82 -39.87 32.41 29.85
CA GLU A 82 -39.40 32.49 31.22
C GLU A 82 -40.19 31.56 32.14
N GLN A 83 -41.52 31.49 31.98
CA GLN A 83 -42.36 30.51 32.66
C GLN A 83 -42.02 29.07 32.28
N MET A 84 -41.83 28.77 30.99
CA MET A 84 -41.40 27.44 30.53
C MET A 84 -40.06 27.04 31.14
N LYS A 85 -39.10 27.97 31.26
CA LYS A 85 -37.80 27.72 31.89
C LYS A 85 -37.92 27.45 33.38
N GLY A 86 -38.81 28.17 34.07
CA GLY A 86 -39.16 27.92 35.48
C GLY A 86 -39.79 26.54 35.68
N ILE A 87 -40.80 26.19 34.88
CA ILE A 87 -41.50 24.89 34.92
C ILE A 87 -40.54 23.74 34.65
N LYS A 88 -39.69 23.84 33.62
CA LYS A 88 -38.67 22.81 33.34
C LYS A 88 -37.71 22.59 34.50
N ARG A 89 -37.35 23.66 35.22
CA ARG A 89 -36.45 23.61 36.39
C ARG A 89 -37.13 22.96 37.61
N GLU A 90 -38.40 23.26 37.86
CA GLU A 90 -39.18 22.63 38.95
C GLU A 90 -39.48 21.15 38.68
N LEU A 91 -39.66 20.76 37.42
CA LEU A 91 -39.84 19.36 37.02
C LEU A 91 -38.56 18.51 37.10
N GLY A 92 -37.42 19.09 37.50
CA GLY A 92 -36.14 18.37 37.59
C GLY A 92 -35.51 18.05 36.22
N LEU A 93 -36.00 18.67 35.14
CA LEU A 93 -35.44 18.55 33.78
C LEU A 93 -34.27 19.54 33.62
N GLU A 94 -33.27 19.46 34.48
CA GLU A 94 -32.06 20.29 34.39
C GLU A 94 -31.25 19.91 33.14
N SER A 95 -31.36 20.73 32.10
CA SER A 95 -30.69 20.58 30.80
C SER A 95 -30.85 19.17 30.21
N ASP A 96 -31.83 18.98 29.33
CA ASP A 96 -31.92 17.76 28.53
C ASP A 96 -30.50 17.40 28.04
N GLY A 97 -30.03 16.16 28.25
CA GLY A 97 -28.70 15.73 27.78
C GLY A 97 -28.48 16.00 26.28
N LYS A 98 -29.59 16.17 25.56
CA LYS A 98 -29.71 16.68 24.20
C LYS A 98 -29.14 18.10 23.99
N ASP A 99 -29.47 19.07 24.84
CA ASP A 99 -29.01 20.45 24.72
C ASP A 99 -27.48 20.54 24.90
N LYS A 100 -26.95 19.84 25.91
CA LYS A 100 -25.50 19.71 26.13
C LYS A 100 -24.79 19.06 24.93
N LEU A 101 -25.43 18.08 24.30
CA LEU A 101 -24.88 17.37 23.14
C LEU A 101 -24.85 18.26 21.89
N VAL A 102 -25.88 19.09 21.69
CA VAL A 102 -25.93 20.10 20.62
C VAL A 102 -24.87 21.17 20.83
N GLU A 103 -24.71 21.69 22.05
CA GLU A 103 -23.64 22.65 22.37
C GLU A 103 -22.25 22.07 22.10
N LYS A 104 -22.02 20.81 22.52
CA LYS A 104 -20.75 20.11 22.27
C LYS A 104 -20.43 19.99 20.77
N PHE A 105 -21.42 19.73 19.92
CA PHE A 105 -21.21 19.69 18.47
C PHE A 105 -20.92 21.08 17.89
N LYS A 106 -21.61 22.12 18.36
CA LYS A 106 -21.31 23.50 17.96
C LYS A 106 -19.89 23.92 18.35
N GLU A 107 -19.46 23.61 19.57
CA GLU A 107 -18.10 23.89 20.04
C GLU A 107 -17.01 23.15 19.24
N LYS A 108 -17.29 21.92 18.80
CA LYS A 108 -16.38 21.20 17.90
C LYS A 108 -16.34 21.85 16.52
N ALA A 109 -17.50 22.21 15.98
CA ALA A 109 -17.61 22.80 14.65
C ALA A 109 -16.93 24.17 14.56
N THR A 110 -16.96 25.00 15.61
CA THR A 110 -16.27 26.31 15.61
C THR A 110 -14.74 26.20 15.55
N LYS A 111 -14.17 25.08 15.98
CA LYS A 111 -12.73 24.79 15.88
C LYS A 111 -12.30 24.28 14.51
N LEU A 112 -13.26 23.92 13.66
CA LEU A 112 -13.02 23.30 12.36
C LEU A 112 -13.40 24.27 11.24
N ALA A 113 -12.55 24.40 10.22
CA ALA A 113 -12.85 25.26 9.07
C ALA A 113 -13.64 24.45 8.03
N MET A 114 -14.91 24.16 8.33
CA MET A 114 -15.79 23.43 7.43
C MET A 114 -16.09 24.25 6.15
N PRO A 115 -15.98 23.65 4.95
CA PRO A 115 -16.41 24.26 3.70
C PRO A 115 -17.91 24.63 3.71
N GLU A 116 -18.33 25.63 2.94
CA GLU A 116 -19.73 26.08 2.90
C GLU A 116 -20.75 24.95 2.63
N PRO A 117 -20.53 24.01 1.67
CA PRO A 117 -21.46 22.91 1.43
C PRO A 117 -21.60 21.99 2.65
N VAL A 118 -20.49 21.71 3.33
CA VAL A 118 -20.45 20.84 4.52
C VAL A 118 -21.11 21.52 5.71
N LYS A 119 -20.85 22.82 5.91
CA LYS A 119 -21.43 23.62 6.98
C LYS A 119 -22.94 23.70 6.87
N LYS A 120 -23.46 23.88 5.65
CA LYS A 120 -24.91 23.86 5.40
C LYS A 120 -25.55 22.53 5.82
N VAL A 121 -24.96 21.41 5.42
CA VAL A 121 -25.43 20.08 5.80
C VAL A 121 -25.32 19.86 7.32
N PHE A 122 -24.24 20.32 7.96
CA PHE A 122 -24.08 20.27 9.41
C PHE A 122 -25.20 21.05 10.13
N ASP A 123 -25.50 22.28 9.70
CA ASP A 123 -26.55 23.11 10.32
C ASP A 123 -27.94 22.50 10.12
N GLU A 124 -28.23 21.91 8.94
CA GLU A 124 -29.48 21.19 8.67
C GLU A 124 -29.64 19.95 9.57
N GLU A 125 -28.62 19.11 9.68
CA GLU A 125 -28.64 17.90 10.52
C GLU A 125 -28.66 18.23 12.02
N LEU A 126 -28.00 19.32 12.44
CA LEU A 126 -28.05 19.81 13.81
C LEU A 126 -29.46 20.29 14.17
N ASN A 127 -30.12 21.04 13.28
CA ASN A 127 -31.52 21.44 13.46
C ASN A 127 -32.44 20.22 13.55
N LYS A 128 -32.26 19.20 12.69
CA LYS A 128 -33.01 17.94 12.79
C LYS A 128 -32.82 17.28 14.16
N LEU A 129 -31.58 17.17 14.64
CA LEU A 129 -31.29 16.60 15.96
C LEU A 129 -32.00 17.33 17.10
N THR A 130 -32.13 18.67 17.02
CA THR A 130 -32.85 19.46 18.04
C THR A 130 -34.35 19.17 18.10
N HIS A 131 -34.97 18.70 17.02
CA HIS A 131 -36.40 18.38 16.98
C HIS A 131 -36.69 16.89 17.21
N LEU A 132 -35.73 16.00 16.95
CA LEU A 132 -35.90 14.56 17.13
C LEU A 132 -35.99 14.13 18.60
N GLU A 133 -36.86 13.20 18.91
CA GLU A 133 -36.95 12.59 20.24
C GLU A 133 -35.77 11.62 20.49
N PRO A 134 -35.14 11.59 21.69
CA PRO A 134 -34.00 10.71 21.97
C PRO A 134 -34.27 9.20 21.79
N ALA A 135 -35.54 8.78 21.89
CA ALA A 135 -35.94 7.38 21.73
C ALA A 135 -36.08 6.95 20.25
N ALA A 136 -36.11 7.89 19.30
CA ALA A 136 -36.26 7.58 17.89
C ALA A 136 -34.98 6.94 17.32
N SER A 137 -35.13 5.95 16.43
CA SER A 137 -34.00 5.33 15.72
C SER A 137 -33.20 6.36 14.91
N GLU A 138 -33.88 7.34 14.32
CA GLU A 138 -33.28 8.46 13.59
C GLU A 138 -32.37 9.33 14.46
N PHE A 139 -32.70 9.50 15.76
CA PHE A 139 -31.87 10.30 16.66
C PHE A 139 -30.44 9.75 16.79
N ASN A 140 -30.31 8.42 16.93
CA ASN A 140 -29.01 7.77 17.01
C ASN A 140 -28.24 7.85 15.68
N VAL A 141 -28.94 7.72 14.54
CA VAL A 141 -28.31 7.84 13.22
C VAL A 141 -27.78 9.26 12.99
N THR A 142 -28.59 10.29 13.24
CA THR A 142 -28.20 11.70 13.08
C THR A 142 -27.09 12.08 14.07
N ARG A 143 -27.16 11.60 15.32
CA ARG A 143 -26.09 11.79 16.31
C ARG A 143 -24.77 11.19 15.83
N ASN A 144 -24.78 9.95 15.34
CA ASN A 144 -23.57 9.28 14.86
C ASN A 144 -23.02 9.99 13.61
N TYR A 145 -23.89 10.43 12.71
CA TYR A 145 -23.50 11.21 11.54
C TYR A 145 -22.81 12.53 11.92
N LEU A 146 -23.40 13.31 12.83
CA LEU A 146 -22.79 14.54 13.34
C LEU A 146 -21.47 14.28 14.08
N ASP A 147 -21.34 13.18 14.80
CA ASP A 147 -20.09 12.79 15.43
C ASP A 147 -18.99 12.46 14.41
N TRP A 148 -19.31 11.72 13.34
CA TRP A 148 -18.38 11.50 12.23
C TRP A 148 -17.99 12.81 11.54
N LEU A 149 -18.97 13.65 11.21
CA LEU A 149 -18.74 14.92 10.51
C LEU A 149 -17.86 15.89 11.31
N THR A 150 -17.99 15.89 12.64
CA THR A 150 -17.19 16.73 13.56
C THR A 150 -15.84 16.12 13.96
N GLN A 151 -15.57 14.86 13.63
CA GLN A 151 -14.27 14.22 13.86
C GLN A 151 -13.33 14.29 12.65
N ILE A 152 -13.86 14.68 11.48
CA ILE A 152 -13.07 14.92 10.28
C ILE A 152 -12.31 16.25 10.45
N PRO A 153 -11.00 16.28 10.18
CA PRO A 153 -10.12 17.41 10.49
C PRO A 153 -10.23 18.55 9.45
N TRP A 154 -11.42 19.13 9.26
CA TRP A 154 -11.64 20.20 8.29
C TRP A 154 -10.74 21.43 8.55
N GLY A 155 -9.94 21.79 7.55
CA GLY A 155 -8.96 22.87 7.57
C GLY A 155 -7.74 22.65 8.46
N GLN A 156 -7.59 21.48 9.09
CA GLN A 156 -6.44 21.18 9.95
C GLN A 156 -5.38 20.42 9.16
N ARG A 157 -4.18 20.99 9.06
CA ARG A 157 -3.07 20.41 8.29
C ARG A 157 -1.83 20.25 9.16
N SER A 158 -1.12 19.15 8.93
CA SER A 158 0.22 18.93 9.46
C SER A 158 1.23 19.84 8.77
N ALA A 159 2.18 20.37 9.54
CA ALA A 159 3.26 21.21 9.02
C ALA A 159 4.23 20.37 8.20
N GLU A 160 4.32 20.64 6.90
CA GLU A 160 5.10 19.85 5.96
C GLU A 160 6.57 20.29 5.94
N ASN A 161 7.47 19.31 5.93
CA ASN A 161 8.90 19.56 5.79
C ASN A 161 9.39 19.15 4.39
N PHE A 162 9.86 20.12 3.62
CA PHE A 162 10.45 19.91 2.29
C PHE A 162 11.98 20.04 2.29
N GLY A 163 12.62 19.79 3.43
CA GLY A 163 14.07 19.74 3.54
C GLY A 163 14.65 18.52 2.84
N ILE A 164 15.25 18.69 1.66
CA ILE A 164 15.88 17.60 0.90
C ILE A 164 16.98 16.91 1.72
N GLN A 165 17.80 17.68 2.46
CA GLN A 165 18.84 17.11 3.30
C GLN A 165 18.24 16.25 4.42
N HIS A 166 17.22 16.76 5.11
CA HIS A 166 16.52 16.01 6.15
C HIS A 166 15.87 14.73 5.60
N ALA A 167 15.24 14.82 4.41
CA ALA A 167 14.65 13.66 3.76
C ALA A 167 15.70 12.61 3.39
N ARG A 168 16.87 13.02 2.89
CA ARG A 168 18.00 12.12 2.62
C ARG A 168 18.47 11.45 3.91
N ASP A 169 18.69 12.21 4.97
CA ASP A 169 19.16 11.67 6.26
C ASP A 169 18.16 10.65 6.83
N VAL A 170 16.85 10.94 6.78
CA VAL A 170 15.77 10.04 7.21
C VAL A 170 15.71 8.74 6.39
N LEU A 171 15.83 8.84 5.07
CA LEU A 171 15.82 7.68 4.17
C LEU A 171 17.09 6.83 4.32
N ASP A 172 18.25 7.45 4.55
CA ASP A 172 19.52 6.75 4.79
C ASP A 172 19.58 6.11 6.18
N GLU A 173 18.94 6.73 7.18
CA GLU A 173 18.79 6.16 8.50
C GLU A 173 17.92 4.90 8.46
N ASP A 174 16.75 4.92 7.83
CA ASP A 174 15.79 3.81 7.86
C ASP A 174 16.08 2.67 6.87
N HIS A 175 16.81 2.95 5.78
CA HIS A 175 17.02 2.00 4.69
C HIS A 175 18.48 1.93 4.26
N HIS A 176 19.03 0.71 4.20
CA HIS A 176 20.35 0.47 3.62
C HIS A 176 20.26 0.31 2.10
N GLY A 177 21.20 0.92 1.36
CA GLY A 177 21.27 0.83 -0.09
C GLY A 177 20.14 1.61 -0.78
N LEU A 178 19.59 1.03 -1.85
CA LEU A 178 18.44 1.57 -2.61
C LEU A 178 18.66 3.00 -3.16
N LYS A 179 19.87 3.30 -3.67
CA LYS A 179 20.23 4.64 -4.16
C LYS A 179 19.24 5.18 -5.19
N ASP A 180 18.96 4.40 -6.22
CA ASP A 180 18.04 4.81 -7.30
C ASP A 180 16.64 5.12 -6.77
N VAL A 181 16.12 4.29 -5.87
CA VAL A 181 14.80 4.49 -5.23
C VAL A 181 14.78 5.75 -4.38
N LYS A 182 15.83 5.97 -3.58
CA LYS A 182 15.97 7.17 -2.75
C LYS A 182 16.07 8.43 -3.61
N ASP A 183 16.87 8.40 -4.67
CA ASP A 183 17.02 9.54 -5.57
C ASP A 183 15.69 9.88 -6.26
N ARG A 184 14.90 8.88 -6.70
CA ARG A 184 13.53 9.11 -7.20
C ARG A 184 12.59 9.75 -6.18
N ILE A 185 12.64 9.30 -4.92
CA ILE A 185 11.85 9.89 -3.84
C ILE A 185 12.31 11.34 -3.58
N LEU A 186 13.62 11.62 -3.63
CA LEU A 186 14.16 12.96 -3.48
C LEU A 186 13.78 13.87 -4.66
N GLU A 187 13.77 13.36 -5.90
CA GLU A 187 13.25 14.07 -7.09
C GLU A 187 11.80 14.49 -6.86
N PHE A 188 10.97 13.57 -6.37
CA PHE A 188 9.57 13.84 -6.05
C PHE A 188 9.42 14.93 -4.96
N ILE A 189 10.17 14.85 -3.87
CA ILE A 189 10.15 15.86 -2.80
C ILE A 189 10.66 17.22 -3.32
N ALA A 190 11.67 17.23 -4.19
CA ALA A 190 12.21 18.44 -4.79
C ALA A 190 11.17 19.15 -5.68
N VAL A 191 10.41 18.39 -6.48
CA VAL A 191 9.28 18.94 -7.26
C VAL A 191 8.21 19.52 -6.33
N GLY A 192 7.87 18.81 -5.24
CA GLY A 192 6.94 19.30 -4.23
C GLY A 192 7.40 20.61 -3.58
N LYS A 193 8.70 20.74 -3.30
CA LYS A 193 9.30 21.97 -2.76
C LYS A 193 9.16 23.16 -3.71
N LEU A 194 9.36 22.93 -5.01
CA LEU A 194 9.27 23.98 -6.04
C LEU A 194 7.83 24.42 -6.29
N ARG A 195 6.88 23.48 -6.26
CA ARG A 195 5.45 23.78 -6.45
C ARG A 195 4.78 24.33 -5.20
N GLY A 196 5.36 24.11 -4.02
CA GLY A 196 4.75 24.44 -2.73
C GLY A 196 3.66 23.46 -2.28
N THR A 197 3.30 22.51 -3.14
CA THR A 197 2.37 21.40 -2.86
C THR A 197 2.87 20.13 -3.54
N VAL A 198 2.55 18.98 -2.96
CA VAL A 198 2.94 17.65 -3.49
C VAL A 198 1.82 17.01 -4.33
N GLU A 199 0.97 17.86 -4.92
CA GLU A 199 -0.29 17.47 -5.54
C GLU A 199 -0.08 16.77 -6.89
N GLY A 200 -0.88 15.71 -7.10
CA GLY A 200 -1.17 15.16 -8.44
C GLY A 200 -0.31 13.99 -8.92
N LYS A 201 0.62 13.46 -8.12
CA LYS A 201 1.40 12.27 -8.48
C LYS A 201 1.30 11.19 -7.43
N ILE A 202 0.85 10.01 -7.85
CA ILE A 202 0.73 8.82 -7.01
C ILE A 202 2.01 8.01 -7.16
N LEU A 203 2.64 7.66 -6.06
CA LEU A 203 3.81 6.79 -6.07
C LEU A 203 3.37 5.34 -5.96
N CYS A 204 3.80 4.48 -6.87
CA CYS A 204 3.55 3.04 -6.78
C CYS A 204 4.87 2.28 -6.67
N MET A 205 5.10 1.66 -5.51
CA MET A 205 6.26 0.83 -5.23
C MET A 205 5.97 -0.62 -5.65
N VAL A 206 6.72 -1.12 -6.62
CA VAL A 206 6.57 -2.50 -7.12
C VAL A 206 7.82 -3.31 -6.83
N GLY A 207 7.67 -4.56 -6.44
CA GLY A 207 8.83 -5.44 -6.25
C GLY A 207 8.47 -6.74 -5.55
N PRO A 208 9.40 -7.67 -5.32
CA PRO A 208 9.10 -8.90 -4.60
C PRO A 208 8.69 -8.62 -3.13
N PRO A 209 8.08 -9.59 -2.44
CA PRO A 209 7.71 -9.42 -1.04
C PRO A 209 8.96 -9.31 -0.16
N GLY A 210 8.90 -8.47 0.88
CA GLY A 210 9.98 -8.33 1.86
C GLY A 210 11.14 -7.41 1.46
N VAL A 211 10.98 -6.59 0.41
CA VAL A 211 11.95 -5.55 -0.03
C VAL A 211 11.74 -4.18 0.64
N GLY A 212 10.95 -4.10 1.71
CA GLY A 212 10.79 -2.85 2.47
C GLY A 212 9.81 -1.81 1.89
N LYS A 213 8.96 -2.15 0.90
CA LYS A 213 7.97 -1.23 0.31
C LYS A 213 7.15 -0.46 1.36
N THR A 214 6.54 -1.18 2.29
CA THR A 214 5.74 -0.58 3.39
C THR A 214 6.59 0.29 4.32
N SER A 215 7.83 -0.11 4.60
CA SER A 215 8.72 0.68 5.45
C SER A 215 9.15 1.99 4.79
N ILE A 216 9.38 2.00 3.47
CA ILE A 216 9.72 3.21 2.71
C ILE A 216 8.56 4.20 2.76
N GLY A 217 7.31 3.75 2.62
CA GLY A 217 6.14 4.61 2.78
C GLY A 217 6.08 5.30 4.16
N LYS A 218 6.47 4.58 5.23
CA LYS A 218 6.57 5.15 6.58
C LYS A 218 7.70 6.17 6.70
N SER A 219 8.85 5.94 6.06
CA SER A 219 9.98 6.87 6.04
C SER A 219 9.69 8.13 5.22
N ILE A 220 8.94 8.01 4.12
CA ILE A 220 8.44 9.18 3.37
C ILE A 220 7.53 10.04 4.26
N ALA A 221 6.62 9.42 5.01
CA ALA A 221 5.75 10.13 5.95
C ALA A 221 6.56 10.85 7.04
N ARG A 222 7.58 10.17 7.60
CA ARG A 222 8.52 10.74 8.59
C ARG A 222 9.30 11.93 8.02
N ALA A 223 9.85 11.79 6.81
CA ALA A 223 10.62 12.83 6.12
C ALA A 223 9.79 14.09 5.82
N LEU A 224 8.53 13.90 5.40
CA LEU A 224 7.61 15.00 5.10
C LEU A 224 6.89 15.56 6.34
N ASN A 225 7.09 14.95 7.51
CA ASN A 225 6.36 15.24 8.75
C ASN A 225 4.82 15.14 8.59
N ARG A 226 4.36 14.14 7.84
CA ARG A 226 2.94 13.84 7.61
C ARG A 226 2.50 12.65 8.48
N GLN A 227 1.24 12.66 8.90
CA GLN A 227 0.64 11.52 9.59
C GLN A 227 0.53 10.32 8.64
N TYR A 228 0.84 9.13 9.15
CA TYR A 228 0.89 7.89 8.37
C TYR A 228 -0.32 7.01 8.65
N TYR A 229 -1.03 6.60 7.59
CA TYR A 229 -2.08 5.59 7.66
C TYR A 229 -1.85 4.51 6.61
N ARG A 230 -2.10 3.25 6.99
CA ARG A 230 -1.99 2.11 6.10
C ARG A 230 -3.26 1.27 6.12
N PHE A 231 -3.74 0.89 4.95
CA PHE A 231 -4.73 -0.16 4.78
C PHE A 231 -4.36 -1.06 3.59
N SER A 232 -4.82 -2.31 3.62
CA SER A 232 -4.61 -3.26 2.52
C SER A 232 -5.86 -3.29 1.65
N VAL A 233 -5.68 -3.34 0.33
CA VAL A 233 -6.75 -3.59 -0.64
C VAL A 233 -6.72 -5.00 -1.21
N GLY A 234 -5.76 -5.82 -0.76
CA GLY A 234 -5.63 -7.20 -1.20
C GLY A 234 -6.83 -8.04 -0.78
N GLY A 235 -7.50 -8.65 -1.76
CA GLY A 235 -8.70 -9.47 -1.53
C GLY A 235 -10.00 -8.67 -1.39
N LEU A 236 -9.97 -7.35 -1.57
CA LEU A 236 -11.20 -6.54 -1.61
C LEU A 236 -12.05 -6.90 -2.82
N THR A 237 -13.32 -7.16 -2.57
CA THR A 237 -14.33 -7.43 -3.60
C THR A 237 -15.48 -6.42 -3.59
N ASP A 238 -15.68 -5.70 -2.48
CA ASP A 238 -16.79 -4.76 -2.32
C ASP A 238 -16.30 -3.30 -2.35
N VAL A 239 -17.03 -2.48 -3.11
CA VAL A 239 -16.83 -1.03 -3.22
C VAL A 239 -17.14 -0.33 -1.90
N ALA A 240 -18.05 -0.88 -1.09
CA ALA A 240 -18.46 -0.29 0.17
C ALA A 240 -17.33 -0.19 1.20
N GLU A 241 -16.26 -0.98 1.08
CA GLU A 241 -15.09 -0.81 1.97
C GLU A 241 -14.36 0.52 1.70
N ILE A 242 -14.30 0.96 0.45
CA ILE A 242 -13.62 2.21 0.07
C ILE A 242 -14.56 3.40 0.26
N LYS A 243 -15.79 3.31 -0.26
CA LYS A 243 -16.78 4.41 -0.26
C LYS A 243 -17.75 4.42 0.92
N GLY A 244 -17.74 3.41 1.77
CA GLY A 244 -18.71 3.27 2.86
C GLY A 244 -20.07 2.74 2.42
N HIS A 245 -20.92 2.48 3.41
CA HIS A 245 -22.32 2.11 3.23
C HIS A 245 -23.22 3.34 3.31
N ARG A 246 -24.35 3.33 2.60
CA ARG A 246 -25.38 4.35 2.76
C ARG A 246 -25.93 4.34 4.18
N ARG A 247 -26.25 5.53 4.72
CA ARG A 247 -26.77 5.73 6.10
C ARG A 247 -28.05 4.95 6.41
N THR A 248 -28.80 4.57 5.37
CA THR A 248 -30.05 3.80 5.49
C THR A 248 -29.85 2.36 5.94
N TYR A 249 -28.63 1.82 5.84
CA TYR A 249 -28.34 0.46 6.28
C TYR A 249 -28.08 0.40 7.79
N VAL A 250 -28.64 -0.63 8.44
CA VAL A 250 -28.38 -0.89 9.86
C VAL A 250 -26.91 -1.23 10.04
N GLY A 251 -26.21 -0.49 10.93
CA GLY A 251 -24.78 -0.65 11.14
C GLY A 251 -23.89 -0.03 10.06
N ALA A 252 -24.42 0.91 9.26
CA ALA A 252 -23.64 1.60 8.23
C ALA A 252 -22.36 2.24 8.80
N LEU A 253 -21.25 1.97 8.12
CA LEU A 253 -19.93 2.53 8.43
C LEU A 253 -19.44 3.36 7.23
N PRO A 254 -18.72 4.48 7.50
CA PRO A 254 -18.06 5.23 6.45
C PRO A 254 -16.84 4.46 5.91
N GLY A 255 -16.42 4.82 4.70
CA GLY A 255 -15.32 4.16 4.00
C GLY A 255 -13.98 4.27 4.73
N ARG A 256 -13.03 3.42 4.34
CA ARG A 256 -11.67 3.39 4.92
C ARG A 256 -10.94 4.73 4.87
N ILE A 257 -11.23 5.55 3.85
CA ILE A 257 -10.62 6.87 3.67
C ILE A 257 -11.09 7.85 4.75
N ILE A 258 -12.38 7.89 5.04
CA ILE A 258 -12.93 8.71 6.12
C ILE A 258 -12.42 8.23 7.49
N GLN A 259 -12.31 6.92 7.68
CA GLN A 259 -11.68 6.35 8.87
C GLN A 259 -10.21 6.74 9.01
N ALA A 260 -9.48 6.83 7.89
CA ALA A 260 -8.09 7.29 7.86
C ALA A 260 -7.98 8.76 8.29
N LEU A 261 -8.80 9.65 7.73
CA LEU A 261 -8.84 11.07 8.12
C LEU A 261 -9.18 11.25 9.60
N LYS A 262 -10.17 10.50 10.10
CA LYS A 262 -10.49 10.47 11.53
C LYS A 262 -9.32 9.99 12.39
N LYS A 263 -8.57 8.96 11.98
CA LYS A 263 -7.46 8.45 12.78
C LYS A 263 -6.25 9.39 12.76
N CYS A 264 -5.98 10.02 11.63
CA CYS A 264 -4.83 10.90 11.44
C CYS A 264 -5.05 12.32 11.97
N GLN A 265 -6.31 12.77 12.11
CA GLN A 265 -6.64 14.13 12.59
C GLN A 265 -5.94 15.24 11.77
N THR A 266 -5.71 15.01 10.47
CA THR A 266 -5.18 15.99 9.51
C THR A 266 -5.75 15.79 8.10
N GLU A 267 -5.84 16.84 7.28
CA GLU A 267 -6.28 16.79 5.86
C GLU A 267 -5.21 16.26 4.90
N ASN A 268 -3.93 16.37 5.26
CA ASN A 268 -2.79 16.00 4.42
C ASN A 268 -2.00 14.76 4.91
N PRO A 269 -2.66 13.65 5.31
CA PRO A 269 -1.92 12.44 5.68
C PRO A 269 -1.25 11.81 4.47
N LEU A 270 -0.27 10.96 4.73
CA LEU A 270 0.22 9.99 3.77
C LEU A 270 -0.58 8.69 3.97
N ILE A 271 -1.31 8.29 2.93
CA ILE A 271 -2.11 7.07 2.92
C ILE A 271 -1.38 6.03 2.06
N LEU A 272 -0.93 4.95 2.71
CA LEU A 272 -0.34 3.80 2.06
C LEU A 272 -1.42 2.75 1.75
N ILE A 273 -1.59 2.45 0.47
CA ILE A 273 -2.49 1.44 -0.07
C ILE A 273 -1.67 0.19 -0.39
N ASP A 274 -1.78 -0.84 0.46
CA ASP A 274 -1.00 -2.07 0.36
C ASP A 274 -1.68 -3.09 -0.58
N GLU A 275 -0.92 -3.80 -1.40
CA GLU A 275 -1.37 -4.91 -2.25
C GLU A 275 -2.43 -4.55 -3.32
N VAL A 276 -2.21 -3.44 -4.07
CA VAL A 276 -3.11 -3.03 -5.18
C VAL A 276 -3.17 -4.02 -6.34
N ASP A 277 -2.18 -4.91 -6.43
CA ASP A 277 -2.08 -5.99 -7.40
C ASP A 277 -3.04 -7.16 -7.13
N LYS A 278 -3.67 -7.19 -5.94
CA LYS A 278 -4.56 -8.27 -5.48
C LYS A 278 -6.03 -7.83 -5.35
N ILE A 279 -6.42 -6.76 -6.03
CA ILE A 279 -7.82 -6.30 -6.04
C ILE A 279 -8.67 -7.35 -6.76
N GLY A 280 -9.73 -7.82 -6.09
CA GLY A 280 -10.65 -8.81 -6.62
C GLY A 280 -11.72 -8.18 -7.51
N ARG A 281 -12.22 -8.93 -8.50
CA ARG A 281 -13.42 -8.56 -9.25
C ARG A 281 -14.65 -9.14 -8.54
N GLY A 282 -15.43 -8.28 -7.90
CA GLY A 282 -16.68 -8.66 -7.22
C GLY A 282 -17.89 -8.62 -8.15
N HIS A 283 -18.99 -9.24 -7.71
CA HIS A 283 -20.30 -9.18 -8.40
C HIS A 283 -21.07 -7.89 -8.11
N GLN A 284 -20.76 -7.18 -7.01
CA GLN A 284 -21.46 -5.98 -6.53
C GLN A 284 -20.80 -4.66 -6.97
N GLY A 285 -19.93 -4.71 -7.97
CA GLY A 285 -19.20 -3.54 -8.50
C GLY A 285 -17.71 -3.81 -8.62
N ASP A 286 -17.02 -2.96 -9.36
CA ASP A 286 -15.57 -3.06 -9.50
C ASP A 286 -14.89 -2.12 -8.48
N PRO A 287 -14.25 -2.63 -7.41
CA PRO A 287 -13.49 -1.80 -6.47
C PRO A 287 -12.41 -0.96 -7.15
N SER A 288 -11.92 -1.38 -8.33
CA SER A 288 -10.98 -0.59 -9.13
C SER A 288 -11.56 0.76 -9.56
N SER A 289 -12.88 0.86 -9.77
CA SER A 289 -13.55 2.11 -10.14
C SER A 289 -13.58 3.13 -8.99
N ALA A 290 -13.81 2.66 -7.76
CA ALA A 290 -13.74 3.52 -6.58
C ALA A 290 -12.31 3.96 -6.28
N MET A 291 -11.32 3.10 -6.56
CA MET A 291 -9.91 3.46 -6.50
C MET A 291 -9.54 4.51 -7.54
N LEU A 292 -10.13 4.45 -8.75
CA LEU A 292 -9.89 5.46 -9.79
C LEU A 292 -10.39 6.83 -9.34
N GLU A 293 -11.61 6.92 -8.80
CA GLU A 293 -12.16 8.18 -8.29
C GLU A 293 -11.33 8.76 -7.13
N LEU A 294 -10.79 7.89 -6.26
CA LEU A 294 -9.92 8.27 -5.16
C LEU A 294 -8.57 8.84 -5.65
N LEU A 295 -8.01 8.21 -6.69
CA LEU A 295 -6.66 8.46 -7.15
C LEU A 295 -6.60 9.52 -8.28
N ASP A 296 -7.71 9.77 -8.98
CA ASP A 296 -7.76 10.75 -10.05
C ASP A 296 -7.62 12.19 -9.51
N PRO A 297 -6.56 12.94 -9.87
CA PRO A 297 -6.40 14.34 -9.45
C PRO A 297 -7.55 15.26 -9.87
N GLU A 298 -8.31 14.91 -10.90
CA GLU A 298 -9.46 15.71 -11.35
C GLU A 298 -10.73 15.45 -10.52
N GLN A 299 -10.83 14.29 -9.87
CA GLN A 299 -12.04 13.87 -9.13
C GLN A 299 -11.84 13.87 -7.60
N ASN A 300 -10.60 13.74 -7.14
CA ASN A 300 -10.28 13.58 -5.72
C ASN A 300 -10.58 14.83 -4.87
N ASN A 301 -10.76 16.00 -5.49
CA ASN A 301 -11.17 17.24 -4.81
C ASN A 301 -12.65 17.21 -4.34
N SER A 302 -13.46 16.32 -4.90
CA SER A 302 -14.88 16.15 -4.58
C SER A 302 -15.24 14.68 -4.40
N PHE A 303 -14.41 13.94 -3.66
CA PHE A 303 -14.67 12.53 -3.37
C PHE A 303 -15.97 12.38 -2.58
N LEU A 304 -16.86 11.50 -3.05
CA LEU A 304 -18.17 11.30 -2.45
C LEU A 304 -18.24 9.93 -1.76
N ASP A 305 -18.17 9.96 -0.43
CA ASP A 305 -18.41 8.79 0.41
C ASP A 305 -19.93 8.57 0.58
N HIS A 306 -20.40 7.33 0.43
CA HIS A 306 -21.81 6.97 0.49
C HIS A 306 -22.44 7.17 1.87
N TYR A 307 -21.64 7.11 2.94
CA TYR A 307 -22.10 7.36 4.30
C TYR A 307 -22.18 8.86 4.55
N LEU A 308 -21.15 9.63 4.17
CA LEU A 308 -21.11 11.06 4.42
C LEU A 308 -21.99 11.88 3.47
N ASP A 309 -22.13 11.48 2.21
CA ASP A 309 -22.89 12.19 1.17
C ASP A 309 -22.55 13.69 1.07
N VAL A 310 -21.31 14.05 1.37
CA VAL A 310 -20.74 15.39 1.19
C VAL A 310 -19.40 15.27 0.48
N PRO A 311 -19.03 16.26 -0.38
CA PRO A 311 -17.75 16.23 -1.07
C PRO A 311 -16.61 16.40 -0.06
N VAL A 312 -15.65 15.47 -0.09
CA VAL A 312 -14.42 15.51 0.71
C VAL A 312 -13.25 15.79 -0.23
N ASP A 313 -12.47 16.81 0.09
CA ASP A 313 -11.28 17.18 -0.66
C ASP A 313 -10.08 16.31 -0.24
N LEU A 314 -9.69 15.38 -1.12
CA LEU A 314 -8.54 14.48 -0.94
C LEU A 314 -7.32 14.90 -1.76
N SER A 315 -7.36 16.04 -2.45
CA SER A 315 -6.26 16.52 -3.31
C SER A 315 -4.93 16.70 -2.55
N LYS A 316 -5.01 16.98 -1.25
CA LYS A 316 -3.86 17.21 -0.34
C LYS A 316 -3.25 15.92 0.22
N VAL A 317 -3.98 14.81 0.13
CA VAL A 317 -3.53 13.51 0.61
C VAL A 317 -2.46 12.99 -0.33
N LEU A 318 -1.33 12.53 0.22
CA LEU A 318 -0.33 11.81 -0.58
C LEU A 318 -0.67 10.33 -0.58
N PHE A 319 -1.02 9.80 -1.74
CA PHE A 319 -1.26 8.38 -1.96
C PHE A 319 0.03 7.68 -2.37
N VAL A 320 0.34 6.61 -1.65
CA VAL A 320 1.43 5.69 -1.98
C VAL A 320 0.85 4.30 -2.10
N CYS A 321 1.09 3.63 -3.22
CA CYS A 321 0.61 2.28 -3.49
C CYS A 321 1.76 1.29 -3.39
N THR A 322 1.48 0.05 -2.98
CA THR A 322 2.43 -1.06 -3.10
C THR A 322 1.83 -2.18 -3.93
N ALA A 323 2.67 -2.80 -4.75
CA ALA A 323 2.32 -4.00 -5.53
C ALA A 323 3.49 -4.98 -5.56
N ASN A 324 3.21 -6.24 -5.87
CA ASN A 324 4.25 -7.22 -6.14
C ASN A 324 4.51 -7.42 -7.62
N MET A 325 3.48 -7.31 -8.44
CA MET A 325 3.54 -7.44 -9.90
C MET A 325 2.77 -6.30 -10.56
N THR A 326 3.26 -5.84 -11.70
CA THR A 326 2.59 -4.81 -12.53
C THR A 326 1.43 -5.37 -13.33
N ASP A 327 1.54 -6.63 -13.78
CA ASP A 327 0.65 -7.21 -14.79
C ASP A 327 -0.80 -7.40 -14.30
N THR A 328 -1.01 -7.52 -13.00
CA THR A 328 -2.33 -7.70 -12.40
C THR A 328 -3.02 -6.38 -12.04
N ILE A 329 -2.30 -5.25 -12.11
CA ILE A 329 -2.86 -3.93 -11.82
C ILE A 329 -3.72 -3.47 -13.01
N PRO A 330 -4.94 -2.95 -12.79
CA PRO A 330 -5.75 -2.38 -13.86
C PRO A 330 -5.00 -1.26 -14.62
N ARG A 331 -4.93 -1.34 -15.95
CA ARG A 331 -4.25 -0.34 -16.80
C ARG A 331 -4.65 1.12 -16.50
N PRO A 332 -5.94 1.46 -16.29
CA PRO A 332 -6.32 2.84 -15.98
C PRO A 332 -5.69 3.40 -14.69
N LEU A 333 -5.36 2.52 -13.73
CA LEU A 333 -4.65 2.90 -12.50
C LEU A 333 -3.15 3.03 -12.78
N LEU A 334 -2.59 2.07 -13.52
CA LEU A 334 -1.17 2.05 -13.87
C LEU A 334 -0.74 3.32 -14.61
N ASP A 335 -1.53 3.79 -15.58
CA ASP A 335 -1.24 4.97 -16.40
C ASP A 335 -1.17 6.27 -15.59
N ARG A 336 -1.75 6.28 -14.38
CA ARG A 336 -1.81 7.43 -13.46
C ARG A 336 -0.78 7.35 -12.32
N MET A 337 -0.03 6.26 -12.24
CA MET A 337 0.94 6.01 -11.19
C MET A 337 2.37 6.23 -11.68
N GLU A 338 3.19 6.86 -10.84
CA GLU A 338 4.64 6.88 -11.02
C GLU A 338 5.22 5.61 -10.41
N MET A 339 5.76 4.74 -11.27
CA MET A 339 6.23 3.42 -10.89
C MET A 339 7.68 3.48 -10.38
N ILE A 340 7.91 2.96 -9.18
CA ILE A 340 9.24 2.79 -8.59
C ILE A 340 9.47 1.31 -8.38
N GLU A 341 10.42 0.73 -9.11
CA GLU A 341 10.75 -0.68 -9.02
C GLU A 341 11.81 -0.94 -7.94
N LEU A 342 11.42 -1.73 -6.94
CA LEU A 342 12.27 -2.25 -5.89
C LEU A 342 12.71 -3.65 -6.26
N SER A 343 14.00 -3.76 -6.49
CA SER A 343 14.68 -5.02 -6.73
C SER A 343 14.95 -5.77 -5.43
N GLY A 344 15.23 -7.08 -5.55
CA GLY A 344 15.69 -7.90 -4.43
C GLY A 344 17.07 -7.47 -3.92
N TYR A 345 17.35 -7.87 -2.68
CA TYR A 345 18.63 -7.61 -2.02
C TYR A 345 19.66 -8.70 -2.31
N VAL A 346 20.92 -8.29 -2.46
CA VAL A 346 22.08 -9.20 -2.54
C VAL A 346 22.45 -9.70 -1.13
N SER A 347 23.16 -10.82 -1.01
CA SER A 347 23.57 -11.38 0.29
C SER A 347 24.28 -10.34 1.19
N ASP A 348 25.18 -9.53 0.62
CA ASP A 348 25.91 -8.49 1.37
C ASP A 348 24.97 -7.39 1.88
N GLU A 349 23.98 -6.99 1.06
CA GLU A 349 22.96 -6.02 1.45
C GLU A 349 22.04 -6.59 2.54
N LYS A 350 21.66 -7.87 2.44
CA LYS A 350 20.84 -8.55 3.45
C LYS A 350 21.57 -8.65 4.79
N MET A 351 22.88 -8.89 4.76
CA MET A 351 23.71 -8.90 5.97
C MET A 351 23.70 -7.52 6.63
N ALA A 352 23.97 -6.45 5.87
CA ALA A 352 23.92 -5.08 6.38
C ALA A 352 22.53 -4.70 6.94
N ILE A 353 21.45 -5.11 6.27
CA ILE A 353 20.07 -4.90 6.73
C ILE A 353 19.79 -5.68 8.02
N ALA A 354 20.27 -6.92 8.11
CA ALA A 354 20.09 -7.76 9.29
C ALA A 354 20.77 -7.16 10.52
N GLU A 355 22.01 -6.68 10.37
CA GLU A 355 22.78 -6.08 11.47
C GLU A 355 22.22 -4.73 11.92
N ARG A 356 21.94 -3.83 10.97
CA ARG A 356 21.52 -2.45 11.31
C ARG A 356 20.07 -2.37 11.78
N TYR A 357 19.18 -3.20 11.25
CA TYR A 357 17.73 -3.05 11.46
C TYR A 357 17.08 -4.28 12.09
N LEU A 358 17.23 -5.45 11.47
CA LEU A 358 16.42 -6.61 11.87
C LEU A 358 16.81 -7.16 13.23
N ALA A 359 18.12 -7.29 13.51
CA ALA A 359 18.61 -7.82 14.78
C ALA A 359 18.30 -6.89 15.96
N PRO A 360 18.53 -5.56 15.90
CA PRO A 360 18.12 -4.65 16.96
C PRO A 360 16.61 -4.64 17.22
N GLN A 361 15.80 -4.59 16.15
CA GLN A 361 14.33 -4.62 16.28
C GLN A 361 13.84 -5.94 16.89
N ALA A 362 14.38 -7.08 16.46
CA ALA A 362 14.01 -8.39 16.99
C ALA A 362 14.45 -8.56 18.45
N LYS A 363 15.62 -8.02 18.82
CA LYS A 363 16.13 -8.00 20.20
C LYS A 363 15.22 -7.17 21.11
N GLU A 364 14.79 -5.99 20.66
CA GLU A 364 13.84 -5.15 21.41
C GLU A 364 12.46 -5.81 21.54
N LEU A 365 11.91 -6.36 20.46
CA LEU A 365 10.62 -7.08 20.47
C LEU A 365 10.63 -8.32 21.38
N SER A 366 11.80 -8.94 21.57
CA SER A 366 11.97 -10.11 22.45
C SER A 366 12.25 -9.72 23.91
N GLY A 367 12.23 -8.43 24.26
CA GLY A 367 12.51 -7.95 25.62
C GLY A 367 13.99 -8.02 26.02
N LEU A 368 14.89 -8.27 25.07
CA LEU A 368 16.33 -8.48 25.32
C LEU A 368 17.16 -7.21 25.09
N LYS A 369 16.55 -6.02 25.11
CA LYS A 369 17.22 -4.75 24.76
C LYS A 369 18.49 -4.50 25.56
N GLU A 370 18.41 -4.71 26.88
CA GLU A 370 19.54 -4.52 27.81
C GLU A 370 20.40 -5.80 27.99
N ALA A 371 19.96 -6.95 27.46
CA ALA A 371 20.69 -8.21 27.62
C ALA A 371 21.87 -8.34 26.64
N ASP A 372 22.99 -8.94 27.06
CA ASP A 372 24.15 -9.19 26.19
C ASP A 372 23.99 -10.46 25.34
N VAL A 373 23.01 -10.41 24.44
CA VAL A 373 22.82 -11.39 23.37
C VAL A 373 23.30 -10.80 22.06
N LYS A 374 24.31 -11.43 21.45
CA LYS A 374 24.92 -11.06 20.17
C LYS A 374 24.78 -12.17 19.14
N LEU A 375 24.44 -11.77 17.92
CA LEU A 375 24.38 -12.64 16.75
C LEU A 375 25.56 -12.28 15.85
N ASP A 376 26.49 -13.20 15.65
CA ASP A 376 27.71 -12.95 14.87
C ASP A 376 27.41 -12.85 13.37
N GLN A 377 28.27 -12.14 12.64
CA GLN A 377 28.12 -11.96 11.18
C GLN A 377 28.12 -13.31 10.45
N GLU A 378 28.95 -14.26 10.87
CA GLU A 378 29.00 -15.60 10.29
C GLU A 378 27.68 -16.36 10.47
N ALA A 379 27.01 -16.19 11.62
CA ALA A 379 25.70 -16.78 11.86
C ALA A 379 24.62 -16.16 10.96
N ILE A 380 24.69 -14.85 10.71
CA ILE A 380 23.79 -14.15 9.78
C ILE A 380 24.00 -14.65 8.34
N ILE A 381 25.26 -14.80 7.91
CA ILE A 381 25.59 -15.34 6.58
C ILE A 381 25.06 -16.78 6.44
N GLU A 382 25.23 -17.61 7.47
CA GLU A 382 24.70 -18.97 7.48
C GLU A 382 23.16 -18.99 7.42
N LEU A 383 22.48 -18.09 8.15
CA LEU A 383 21.02 -17.89 8.06
C LEU A 383 20.57 -17.52 6.64
N ILE A 384 21.26 -16.56 6.00
CA ILE A 384 20.97 -16.12 4.64
C ILE A 384 21.14 -17.28 3.66
N ASN A 385 22.23 -18.01 3.74
CA ASN A 385 22.57 -19.04 2.74
C ASN A 385 21.78 -20.34 2.93
N LYS A 386 21.59 -20.81 4.18
CA LYS A 386 21.05 -22.14 4.47
C LYS A 386 19.61 -22.16 4.97
N TYR A 387 19.07 -21.04 5.40
CA TYR A 387 17.72 -20.98 5.98
C TYR A 387 16.76 -20.06 5.19
N CYS A 388 17.28 -19.20 4.31
CA CYS A 388 16.50 -18.14 3.66
C CYS A 388 16.70 -18.07 2.13
N ARG A 389 15.83 -18.75 1.36
CA ARG A 389 15.72 -18.57 -0.10
C ARG A 389 14.58 -17.63 -0.47
N GLU A 390 14.89 -16.33 -0.61
CA GLU A 390 13.95 -15.29 -1.05
C GLU A 390 14.71 -14.09 -1.63
N SER A 391 14.06 -13.23 -2.42
CA SER A 391 14.65 -11.95 -2.86
C SER A 391 14.66 -10.87 -1.76
N GLY A 392 13.72 -10.93 -0.82
CA GLY A 392 13.59 -9.98 0.29
C GLY A 392 14.30 -10.43 1.57
N VAL A 393 13.87 -9.86 2.71
CA VAL A 393 14.36 -10.21 4.06
C VAL A 393 13.24 -10.68 5.01
N ARG A 394 12.09 -11.10 4.49
CA ARG A 394 10.92 -11.45 5.32
C ARG A 394 11.14 -12.75 6.11
N ASN A 395 11.63 -13.80 5.47
CA ASN A 395 12.03 -15.04 6.13
C ASN A 395 13.27 -14.81 7.00
N LEU A 396 14.24 -14.01 6.54
CA LEU A 396 15.41 -13.66 7.36
C LEU A 396 15.01 -13.02 8.69
N LYS A 397 14.09 -12.05 8.66
CA LYS A 397 13.49 -11.44 9.85
C LYS A 397 12.87 -12.49 10.78
N LYS A 398 12.07 -13.42 10.23
CA LYS A 398 11.45 -14.50 11.02
C LYS A 398 12.48 -15.40 11.71
N GLN A 399 13.57 -15.75 11.02
CA GLN A 399 14.62 -16.59 11.62
C GLN A 399 15.38 -15.84 12.72
N ILE A 400 15.71 -14.56 12.50
CA ILE A 400 16.34 -13.72 13.53
C ILE A 400 15.43 -13.57 14.77
N GLU A 401 14.14 -13.30 14.58
CA GLU A 401 13.15 -13.28 15.67
C GLU A 401 13.05 -14.62 16.40
N LYS A 402 13.14 -15.74 15.67
CA LYS A 402 13.16 -17.09 16.27
C LYS A 402 14.40 -17.29 17.15
N VAL A 403 15.58 -16.85 16.69
CA VAL A 403 16.84 -16.91 17.44
C VAL A 403 16.73 -16.13 18.75
N TYR A 404 16.29 -14.87 18.71
CA TYR A 404 16.18 -14.05 19.93
C TYR A 404 15.10 -14.57 20.88
N ARG A 405 13.94 -15.02 20.37
CA ARG A 405 12.90 -15.64 21.20
C ARG A 405 13.36 -16.92 21.88
N LYS A 406 14.11 -17.78 21.18
CA LYS A 406 14.71 -18.97 21.80
C LYS A 406 15.81 -18.60 22.80
N SER A 407 16.57 -17.54 22.54
CA SER A 407 17.54 -17.02 23.50
C SER A 407 16.85 -16.55 24.77
N ALA A 408 15.76 -15.79 24.66
CA ALA A 408 14.96 -15.36 25.80
C ALA A 408 14.43 -16.56 26.63
N LEU A 409 13.90 -17.59 25.95
CA LEU A 409 13.47 -18.82 26.62
C LEU A 409 14.63 -19.50 27.37
N LYS A 410 15.80 -19.63 26.73
CA LYS A 410 16.98 -20.24 27.33
C LYS A 410 17.47 -19.46 28.54
N ILE A 411 17.47 -18.12 28.47
CA ILE A 411 17.83 -17.24 29.58
C ILE A 411 16.91 -17.49 30.79
N ILE A 412 15.60 -17.57 30.56
CA ILE A 412 14.62 -17.83 31.64
C ILE A 412 14.82 -19.24 32.23
N GLN A 413 15.06 -20.25 31.39
CA GLN A 413 15.32 -21.61 31.84
C GLN A 413 16.62 -21.74 32.64
N ASP A 414 17.68 -21.06 32.22
CA ASP A 414 19.02 -21.13 32.85
C ASP A 414 19.09 -20.32 34.16
N LEU A 415 18.37 -19.19 34.27
CA LEU A 415 18.30 -18.38 35.49
C LEU A 415 17.31 -18.93 36.54
N GLY A 416 16.35 -19.76 36.12
CA GLY A 416 15.23 -20.22 36.95
C GLY A 416 14.17 -19.13 37.17
N GLU A 417 12.91 -19.55 37.36
CA GLU A 417 11.77 -18.64 37.61
C GLU A 417 11.92 -17.86 38.93
N ASP A 418 12.72 -18.36 39.88
CA ASP A 418 12.94 -17.74 41.20
C ASP A 418 13.76 -16.45 41.15
N VAL A 419 14.71 -16.31 40.21
CA VAL A 419 15.58 -15.12 40.11
C VAL A 419 14.84 -13.94 39.46
N LEU A 420 13.91 -14.27 38.56
CA LEU A 420 13.04 -13.37 37.82
C LEU A 420 11.59 -13.43 38.35
N SER A 421 11.42 -13.35 39.67
CA SER A 421 10.10 -13.49 40.30
C SER A 421 9.08 -12.46 39.78
N GLU A 422 7.84 -12.90 39.57
CA GLU A 422 6.73 -12.05 39.11
C GLU A 422 6.48 -10.85 40.05
N ASP A 423 6.80 -11.00 41.34
CA ASP A 423 6.74 -9.94 42.35
C ASP A 423 7.59 -8.71 42.04
N LYS A 424 8.65 -8.85 41.25
CA LYS A 424 9.50 -7.73 40.80
C LYS A 424 8.95 -7.05 39.54
N ALA A 425 8.10 -7.73 38.77
CA ALA A 425 7.49 -7.22 37.54
C ALA A 425 6.13 -6.54 37.78
N LEU A 426 5.48 -6.85 38.91
CA LEU A 426 4.19 -6.27 39.33
C LEU A 426 4.36 -4.83 39.81
N THR A 427 3.57 -3.92 39.24
CA THR A 427 3.36 -2.56 39.77
C THR A 427 2.69 -2.65 41.15
N GLU A 428 2.79 -1.61 41.99
CA GLU A 428 2.13 -1.55 43.30
C GLU A 428 0.63 -1.90 43.23
N GLU A 429 -0.04 -1.52 42.14
CA GLU A 429 -1.45 -1.88 41.83
C GLU A 429 -1.61 -3.36 41.48
N GLY A 430 -0.69 -3.95 40.69
CA GLY A 430 -0.68 -5.38 40.39
C GLY A 430 -0.42 -6.26 41.61
N LYS A 431 0.41 -5.78 42.56
CA LYS A 431 0.62 -6.45 43.86
C LYS A 431 -0.62 -6.43 44.75
N ALA A 432 -1.42 -5.36 44.67
CA ALA A 432 -2.68 -5.25 45.40
C ALA A 432 -3.74 -6.20 44.82
N ALA A 433 -3.86 -6.28 43.49
CA ALA A 433 -4.75 -7.22 42.80
C ALA A 433 -4.37 -8.70 43.06
N ALA A 434 -3.07 -9.03 43.01
CA ALA A 434 -2.59 -10.37 43.33
C ALA A 434 -2.90 -10.78 44.78
N LYS A 435 -2.75 -9.86 45.74
CA LYS A 435 -3.12 -10.09 47.16
C LYS A 435 -4.63 -10.21 47.40
N GLU A 436 -5.46 -9.63 46.54
CA GLU A 436 -6.91 -9.87 46.55
C GLU A 436 -7.25 -11.25 45.98
N SER A 437 -6.55 -11.70 44.93
CA SER A 437 -6.74 -13.04 44.36
C SER A 437 -6.30 -14.19 45.28
N GLU A 438 -5.29 -13.98 46.14
CA GLU A 438 -4.85 -14.96 47.13
C GLU A 438 -5.84 -15.17 48.29
N LYS A 439 -6.84 -14.29 48.47
CA LYS A 439 -7.84 -14.43 49.54
C LYS A 439 -9.02 -15.33 49.16
N ASP A 440 -9.17 -15.72 47.90
CA ASP A 440 -10.29 -16.52 47.42
C ASP A 440 -9.81 -17.96 47.12
N ASP A 441 -9.48 -18.68 48.18
CA ASP A 441 -8.93 -20.04 48.12
C ASP A 441 -10.09 -21.07 48.02
N SER A 442 -10.91 -20.95 46.97
CA SER A 442 -11.89 -21.98 46.60
C SER A 442 -11.55 -22.59 45.24
N GLU A 443 -11.39 -23.91 45.27
CA GLU A 443 -11.03 -24.84 44.19
C GLU A 443 -11.31 -24.37 42.75
N VAL A 444 -10.25 -24.39 41.94
CA VAL A 444 -10.18 -24.05 40.52
C VAL A 444 -11.14 -24.92 39.69
N LYS A 445 -12.40 -24.49 39.57
CA LYS A 445 -13.36 -24.90 38.53
C LYS A 445 -14.57 -23.96 38.53
N ASP A 446 -14.35 -22.72 38.14
CA ASP A 446 -15.25 -21.89 37.32
C ASP A 446 -14.60 -20.52 37.14
N THR A 447 -14.57 -19.99 35.92
CA THR A 447 -14.05 -18.64 35.64
C THR A 447 -14.84 -17.62 36.47
N PRO A 448 -14.19 -16.84 37.36
CA PRO A 448 -14.92 -15.96 38.26
C PRO A 448 -15.62 -14.82 37.51
N GLU A 449 -16.84 -14.48 37.96
CA GLU A 449 -17.76 -13.50 37.35
C GLU A 449 -17.29 -12.02 37.44
N ASN A 450 -16.04 -11.74 37.86
CA ASN A 450 -15.59 -10.38 38.20
C ASN A 450 -14.26 -9.93 37.56
N ILE A 451 -14.00 -10.34 36.32
CA ILE A 451 -12.80 -9.95 35.54
C ILE A 451 -12.65 -8.41 35.37
N GLU A 452 -13.74 -7.64 35.46
CA GLU A 452 -13.67 -6.17 35.28
C GLU A 452 -12.92 -5.45 36.40
N LYS A 453 -12.82 -6.04 37.61
CA LYS A 453 -12.09 -5.43 38.74
C LYS A 453 -10.59 -5.71 38.75
N GLU A 454 -10.09 -6.60 37.88
CA GLU A 454 -8.69 -7.05 37.85
C GLU A 454 -7.88 -6.45 36.71
N THR A 455 -8.41 -5.43 36.01
CA THR A 455 -7.70 -4.81 34.89
C THR A 455 -6.87 -3.61 35.36
N THR A 456 -5.55 -3.80 35.47
CA THR A 456 -4.61 -2.69 35.76
C THR A 456 -4.29 -1.91 34.47
N GLU A 457 -4.52 -0.60 34.45
CA GLU A 457 -4.22 0.27 33.30
C GLU A 457 -2.71 0.44 33.04
N LYS A 458 -1.87 0.16 34.04
CA LYS A 458 -0.40 0.32 33.94
C LYS A 458 0.26 -0.96 33.44
N PRO A 459 1.06 -0.92 32.35
CA PRO A 459 1.76 -2.09 31.84
C PRO A 459 2.80 -2.60 32.86
N ARG A 460 2.96 -3.93 32.94
CA ARG A 460 3.99 -4.58 33.77
C ARG A 460 5.38 -4.05 33.41
N VAL A 461 6.23 -3.86 34.41
CA VAL A 461 7.60 -3.37 34.19
C VAL A 461 8.42 -4.51 33.61
N ALA A 462 9.17 -4.24 32.54
CA ALA A 462 10.02 -5.24 31.90
C ALA A 462 11.10 -5.72 32.89
N LEU A 463 11.18 -7.04 33.08
CA LEU A 463 12.19 -7.67 33.90
C LEU A 463 13.58 -7.44 33.29
N LYS A 464 14.52 -6.95 34.10
CA LYS A 464 15.90 -6.73 33.68
C LYS A 464 16.68 -8.04 33.77
N VAL A 465 17.25 -8.47 32.65
CA VAL A 465 18.15 -9.61 32.60
C VAL A 465 19.45 -9.24 33.31
N PRO A 466 19.99 -10.06 34.22
CA PRO A 466 21.27 -9.80 34.87
C PRO A 466 22.43 -9.66 33.88
N ASP A 467 23.36 -8.74 34.15
CA ASP A 467 24.54 -8.48 33.31
C ASP A 467 25.49 -9.68 33.17
N SER A 468 25.33 -10.72 33.99
CA SER A 468 26.14 -11.95 33.96
C SER A 468 25.80 -12.89 32.80
N VAL A 469 24.71 -12.65 32.07
CA VAL A 469 24.25 -13.50 30.98
C VAL A 469 24.81 -13.00 29.65
N HIS A 470 25.83 -13.71 29.16
CA HIS A 470 26.45 -13.47 27.85
C HIS A 470 26.11 -14.61 26.90
N ILE A 471 25.38 -14.33 25.82
CA ILE A 471 25.06 -15.32 24.78
C ILE A 471 25.57 -14.80 23.44
N THR A 472 26.57 -15.50 22.89
CA THR A 472 27.05 -15.26 21.52
C THR A 472 26.61 -16.41 20.63
N ILE A 473 25.87 -16.07 19.57
CA ILE A 473 25.35 -17.03 18.60
C ILE A 473 26.19 -16.92 17.32
N GLY A 474 27.04 -17.92 17.13
CA GLY A 474 27.91 -18.10 15.97
C GLY A 474 27.39 -19.20 15.04
N LYS A 475 28.21 -19.56 14.04
CA LYS A 475 27.84 -20.57 13.03
C LYS A 475 27.54 -21.95 13.62
N ASP A 476 28.33 -22.38 14.61
CA ASP A 476 28.28 -23.76 15.13
C ASP A 476 27.10 -24.03 16.06
N ASN A 477 26.69 -23.04 16.84
CA ASN A 477 25.58 -23.14 17.80
C ASN A 477 24.24 -22.65 17.21
N LEU A 478 24.23 -22.03 16.02
CA LEU A 478 23.01 -21.57 15.34
C LEU A 478 21.96 -22.69 15.20
N LYS A 479 22.40 -23.93 14.94
CA LYS A 479 21.52 -25.10 14.79
C LYS A 479 20.64 -25.36 16.01
N ASP A 480 21.10 -25.02 17.22
CA ASP A 480 20.35 -25.23 18.46
C ASP A 480 19.16 -24.26 18.55
N TYR A 481 19.34 -23.07 17.97
CA TYR A 481 18.31 -22.03 17.94
C TYR A 481 17.32 -22.26 16.80
N VAL A 482 17.80 -22.48 15.58
CA VAL A 482 16.97 -22.44 14.37
C VAL A 482 16.53 -23.82 13.90
N GLY A 483 17.29 -24.88 14.25
CA GLY A 483 17.13 -26.24 13.76
C GLY A 483 18.14 -26.59 12.65
N PRO A 484 18.04 -27.79 12.04
CA PRO A 484 18.91 -28.18 10.94
C PRO A 484 18.75 -27.26 9.71
N PRO A 485 19.82 -27.09 8.89
CA PRO A 485 19.76 -26.34 7.64
C PRO A 485 18.60 -26.78 6.74
N VAL A 486 17.83 -25.81 6.22
CA VAL A 486 16.71 -26.07 5.30
C VAL A 486 17.22 -26.26 3.87
N PHE A 487 18.29 -25.56 3.51
CA PHE A 487 18.90 -25.55 2.19
C PHE A 487 20.38 -25.94 2.31
N THR A 488 20.80 -26.95 1.55
CA THR A 488 22.14 -27.54 1.63
C THR A 488 23.10 -27.02 0.54
N SER A 489 22.66 -26.90 -0.71
CA SER A 489 23.40 -26.24 -1.80
C SER A 489 22.49 -25.86 -2.97
N ASP A 490 22.87 -24.80 -3.71
CA ASP A 490 22.30 -24.48 -5.04
C ASP A 490 23.06 -25.20 -6.16
N ARG A 491 24.27 -25.67 -5.87
CA ARG A 491 25.07 -26.47 -6.80
C ARG A 491 24.65 -27.93 -6.72
N LEU A 492 24.08 -28.44 -7.82
CA LEU A 492 23.67 -29.84 -7.95
C LEU A 492 24.84 -30.73 -8.38
N TYR A 493 25.73 -30.19 -9.23
CA TYR A 493 26.88 -30.91 -9.78
C TYR A 493 28.18 -30.17 -9.46
N ASP A 494 29.10 -30.85 -8.77
CA ASP A 494 30.48 -30.37 -8.63
C ASP A 494 31.23 -30.49 -9.96
N VAL A 495 31.00 -31.58 -10.69
CA VAL A 495 31.46 -31.80 -12.06
C VAL A 495 30.25 -32.16 -12.92
N THR A 496 30.03 -31.42 -13.99
CA THR A 496 28.90 -31.63 -14.92
C THR A 496 29.22 -32.76 -15.90
N PRO A 497 28.46 -33.87 -15.89
CA PRO A 497 28.65 -34.92 -16.89
C PRO A 497 28.21 -34.42 -18.29
N PRO A 498 28.67 -35.08 -19.37
CA PRO A 498 28.17 -34.80 -20.71
C PRO A 498 26.64 -34.87 -20.76
N GLY A 499 26.02 -33.87 -21.37
CA GLY A 499 24.56 -33.73 -21.40
C GLY A 499 24.00 -32.82 -20.32
N VAL A 500 24.80 -32.29 -19.38
CA VAL A 500 24.33 -31.39 -18.32
C VAL A 500 24.86 -29.98 -18.53
N ALA A 501 23.96 -28.99 -18.56
CA ALA A 501 24.31 -27.57 -18.67
C ALA A 501 23.59 -26.72 -17.61
N MET A 502 24.31 -25.76 -17.01
CA MET A 502 23.71 -24.82 -16.05
C MET A 502 22.99 -23.68 -16.78
N GLY A 503 21.68 -23.59 -16.56
CA GLY A 503 20.81 -22.51 -17.03
C GLY A 503 20.36 -21.60 -15.89
N LEU A 504 20.00 -20.37 -16.23
CA LEU A 504 19.44 -19.41 -15.28
C LEU A 504 17.96 -19.18 -15.56
N ALA A 505 17.14 -19.32 -14.53
CA ALA A 505 15.71 -19.09 -14.56
C ALA A 505 15.31 -17.95 -13.63
N TRP A 506 14.18 -17.34 -13.98
CA TRP A 506 13.50 -16.38 -13.11
C TRP A 506 12.26 -17.05 -12.52
N THR A 507 12.09 -16.95 -11.21
CA THR A 507 10.92 -17.45 -10.48
C THR A 507 10.31 -16.30 -9.67
N SER A 508 9.08 -16.49 -9.20
CA SER A 508 8.43 -15.55 -8.28
C SER A 508 9.20 -15.32 -6.97
N MET A 509 10.08 -16.26 -6.59
CA MET A 509 10.93 -16.18 -5.41
C MET A 509 12.30 -15.53 -5.68
N GLY A 510 12.57 -15.16 -6.94
CA GLY A 510 13.84 -14.63 -7.43
C GLY A 510 14.51 -15.52 -8.48
N GLY A 511 15.78 -15.24 -8.76
CA GLY A 511 16.57 -16.02 -9.69
C GLY A 511 16.95 -17.40 -9.14
N ALA A 512 16.93 -18.40 -10.01
CA ALA A 512 17.32 -19.77 -9.71
C ALA A 512 18.31 -20.30 -10.77
N ALA A 513 19.30 -21.09 -10.32
CA ALA A 513 20.14 -21.88 -11.21
C ALA A 513 19.46 -23.24 -11.41
N LEU A 514 19.26 -23.63 -12.67
CA LEU A 514 18.67 -24.90 -13.07
C LEU A 514 19.68 -25.70 -13.88
N TYR A 515 19.69 -27.02 -13.75
CA TYR A 515 20.54 -27.89 -14.54
C TYR A 515 19.69 -28.55 -15.61
N VAL A 516 19.94 -28.25 -16.89
CA VAL A 516 19.27 -28.96 -17.99
C VAL A 516 20.05 -30.23 -18.27
N GLU A 517 19.38 -31.37 -18.10
CA GLU A 517 19.96 -32.70 -18.24
C GLU A 517 19.43 -33.35 -19.52
N SER A 518 20.33 -33.78 -20.39
CA SER A 518 20.01 -34.61 -21.56
C SER A 518 20.70 -35.95 -21.40
N ILE A 519 19.93 -37.02 -21.44
CA ILE A 519 20.46 -38.39 -21.41
C ILE A 519 19.95 -39.19 -22.60
N LEU A 520 20.67 -40.27 -22.90
CA LEU A 520 20.24 -41.27 -23.86
C LEU A 520 19.25 -42.23 -23.18
N GLU A 521 18.06 -42.41 -23.75
CA GLU A 521 17.03 -43.30 -23.20
C GLU A 521 17.33 -44.77 -23.50
N ASN A 522 17.82 -45.05 -24.71
CA ASN A 522 18.10 -46.40 -25.20
C ASN A 522 19.51 -46.46 -25.79
N ALA A 523 20.20 -47.59 -25.63
CA ALA A 523 21.51 -47.82 -26.25
C ALA A 523 21.49 -47.51 -27.76
N LEU A 524 22.52 -46.77 -28.20
CA LEU A 524 22.70 -46.44 -29.62
C LEU A 524 22.99 -47.72 -30.40
N SER A 525 22.24 -47.92 -31.46
CA SER A 525 22.45 -49.02 -32.40
C SER A 525 22.03 -48.60 -33.81
N TYR A 526 22.48 -49.34 -34.82
CA TYR A 526 22.08 -49.08 -36.21
C TYR A 526 20.55 -49.02 -36.42
N ASN A 527 19.77 -49.81 -35.67
CA ASN A 527 18.31 -49.90 -35.78
C ASN A 527 17.55 -48.91 -34.88
N SER A 528 18.24 -48.16 -34.03
CA SER A 528 17.60 -47.17 -33.15
C SER A 528 16.91 -46.06 -33.96
N ARG A 529 15.81 -45.55 -33.39
CA ARG A 529 14.99 -44.47 -33.98
C ARG A 529 15.16 -43.22 -33.14
N PRO A 530 15.22 -42.04 -33.78
CA PRO A 530 15.35 -40.79 -33.06
C PRO A 530 14.07 -40.45 -32.32
N GLY A 531 14.20 -39.81 -31.16
CA GLY A 531 13.08 -39.33 -30.37
C GLY A 531 13.53 -38.34 -29.31
N LEU A 532 12.61 -37.49 -28.86
CA LEU A 532 12.86 -36.51 -27.81
C LEU A 532 11.72 -36.56 -26.80
N GLU A 533 12.00 -37.10 -25.63
CA GLU A 533 11.11 -37.02 -24.47
C GLU A 533 11.52 -35.85 -23.58
N ARG A 534 10.54 -35.22 -22.93
CA ARG A 534 10.78 -34.03 -22.08
C ARG A 534 9.98 -34.09 -20.80
N THR A 535 10.63 -33.78 -19.68
CA THR A 535 10.04 -33.84 -18.33
C THR A 535 10.52 -32.67 -17.47
N GLY A 536 9.87 -32.45 -16.32
CA GLY A 536 10.22 -31.33 -15.42
C GLY A 536 9.15 -30.24 -15.27
N ASN A 537 7.87 -30.59 -15.53
CA ASN A 537 6.72 -29.69 -15.40
C ASN A 537 6.82 -28.42 -16.28
N LEU A 538 7.16 -28.65 -17.55
CA LEU A 538 7.34 -27.61 -18.57
C LEU A 538 5.98 -27.16 -19.13
N LYS A 539 5.75 -25.85 -19.19
CA LYS A 539 4.58 -25.23 -19.85
C LYS A 539 4.76 -25.12 -21.36
N ALA A 540 3.73 -24.60 -22.06
CA ALA A 540 3.65 -24.58 -23.51
C ALA A 540 4.85 -23.89 -24.18
N VAL A 541 5.25 -22.70 -23.70
CA VAL A 541 6.35 -21.93 -24.29
C VAL A 541 7.68 -22.65 -24.12
N MET A 542 7.92 -23.25 -22.95
CA MET A 542 9.16 -23.98 -22.70
C MET A 542 9.23 -25.31 -23.48
N LYS A 543 8.08 -25.97 -23.71
CA LYS A 543 7.97 -27.13 -24.60
C LYS A 543 8.33 -26.77 -26.04
N GLU A 544 7.86 -25.62 -26.53
CA GLU A 544 8.21 -25.11 -27.85
C GLU A 544 9.70 -24.75 -27.96
N SER A 545 10.23 -24.04 -26.95
CA SER A 545 11.66 -23.73 -26.85
C SER A 545 12.54 -24.98 -26.91
N THR A 546 12.14 -26.07 -26.24
CA THR A 546 12.83 -27.38 -26.31
C THR A 546 12.87 -27.93 -27.73
N GLN A 547 11.76 -27.82 -28.49
CA GLN A 547 11.68 -28.29 -29.87
C GLN A 547 12.57 -27.47 -30.82
N ILE A 548 12.62 -26.15 -30.60
CA ILE A 548 13.49 -25.23 -31.36
C ILE A 548 14.96 -25.56 -31.09
N ALA A 549 15.34 -25.69 -29.82
CA ALA A 549 16.69 -26.04 -29.42
C ALA A 549 17.14 -27.40 -30.02
N TYR A 550 16.27 -28.41 -29.99
CA TYR A 550 16.56 -29.71 -30.60
C TYR A 550 16.74 -29.63 -32.12
N SER A 551 15.86 -28.90 -32.81
CA SER A 551 15.93 -28.71 -34.26
C SER A 551 17.21 -27.98 -34.66
N PHE A 552 17.57 -26.94 -33.91
CA PHE A 552 18.80 -26.18 -34.11
C PHE A 552 20.05 -27.03 -33.83
N ALA A 553 20.12 -27.74 -32.70
CA ALA A 553 21.25 -28.60 -32.34
C ALA A 553 21.49 -29.69 -33.39
N LYS A 554 20.41 -30.31 -33.88
CA LYS A 554 20.47 -31.28 -34.98
C LYS A 554 21.00 -30.65 -36.27
N GLY A 555 20.52 -29.46 -36.62
CA GLY A 555 20.98 -28.72 -37.79
C GLY A 555 22.45 -28.30 -37.72
N LEU A 556 22.92 -27.87 -36.53
CA LEU A 556 24.32 -27.51 -36.30
C LEU A 556 25.23 -28.73 -36.42
N LEU A 557 24.87 -29.85 -35.77
CA LEU A 557 25.65 -31.08 -35.85
C LEU A 557 25.72 -31.59 -37.29
N ALA A 558 24.61 -31.58 -38.03
CA ALA A 558 24.59 -32.00 -39.44
C ALA A 558 25.50 -31.15 -40.35
N LYS A 559 25.64 -29.84 -40.06
CA LYS A 559 26.50 -28.93 -40.83
C LYS A 559 27.97 -29.03 -40.45
N GLN A 560 28.29 -29.08 -39.15
CA GLN A 560 29.66 -29.03 -38.65
C GLN A 560 30.31 -30.41 -38.49
N PHE A 561 29.50 -31.44 -38.24
CA PHE A 561 29.93 -32.82 -37.95
C PHE A 561 29.11 -33.83 -38.79
N PRO A 562 29.27 -33.82 -40.13
CA PRO A 562 28.40 -34.59 -41.02
C PRO A 562 28.45 -36.11 -40.83
N ASN A 563 29.55 -36.65 -40.29
CA ASN A 563 29.71 -38.08 -39.98
C ASN A 563 29.17 -38.45 -38.60
N ASN A 564 28.93 -37.47 -37.72
CA ASN A 564 28.30 -37.70 -36.43
C ASN A 564 26.78 -37.84 -36.62
N LYS A 565 26.33 -39.10 -36.67
CA LYS A 565 24.92 -39.48 -36.90
C LYS A 565 24.09 -39.64 -35.62
N PHE A 566 24.54 -39.06 -34.50
CA PHE A 566 23.90 -39.21 -33.19
C PHE A 566 22.40 -38.86 -33.21
N PHE A 567 22.01 -37.64 -33.59
CA PHE A 567 20.60 -37.19 -33.59
C PHE A 567 19.70 -37.88 -34.63
N GLU A 568 20.26 -38.66 -35.55
CA GLU A 568 19.47 -39.46 -36.50
C GLU A 568 19.00 -40.78 -35.87
N LYS A 569 19.61 -41.18 -34.76
CA LYS A 569 19.47 -42.52 -34.15
C LYS A 569 19.14 -42.47 -32.65
N ALA A 570 19.63 -41.46 -31.94
CA ALA A 570 19.45 -41.29 -30.51
C ALA A 570 18.00 -40.97 -30.12
N ARG A 571 17.46 -41.76 -29.18
CA ARG A 571 16.29 -41.37 -28.40
C ARG A 571 16.78 -40.68 -27.13
N ILE A 572 16.43 -39.42 -26.96
CA ILE A 572 16.96 -38.53 -25.92
C ILE A 572 15.84 -38.18 -24.95
N HIS A 573 16.17 -38.17 -23.66
CA HIS A 573 15.31 -37.64 -22.62
C HIS A 573 15.93 -36.35 -22.08
N LEU A 574 15.22 -35.22 -22.24
CA LEU A 574 15.59 -33.94 -21.65
C LEU A 574 14.80 -33.71 -20.36
N HIS A 575 15.51 -33.52 -19.26
CA HIS A 575 14.95 -33.27 -17.94
C HIS A 575 15.34 -31.88 -17.44
N CYS A 576 14.36 -31.17 -16.88
CA CYS A 576 14.58 -29.96 -16.09
C CYS A 576 14.18 -30.27 -14.63
N PRO A 577 15.15 -30.51 -13.72
CA PRO A 577 14.95 -30.83 -12.30
C PRO A 577 14.03 -29.84 -11.58
N GLU A 578 13.52 -30.23 -10.41
CA GLU A 578 12.47 -29.53 -9.65
C GLU A 578 11.07 -29.63 -10.30
N GLY A 579 10.55 -30.85 -10.45
CA GLY A 579 9.23 -31.09 -11.08
C GLY A 579 8.03 -30.49 -10.34
N ALA A 580 8.19 -30.11 -9.07
CA ALA A 580 7.12 -29.47 -8.29
C ALA A 580 6.87 -28.01 -8.72
N VAL A 581 7.88 -27.33 -9.27
CA VAL A 581 7.78 -25.93 -9.70
C VAL A 581 7.50 -25.88 -11.20
N GLN A 582 6.44 -25.17 -11.58
CA GLN A 582 6.12 -24.97 -12.99
C GLN A 582 7.16 -24.05 -13.65
N LYS A 583 7.70 -24.47 -14.79
CA LYS A 583 8.70 -23.72 -15.54
C LYS A 583 8.13 -23.26 -16.87
N ASP A 584 8.18 -21.96 -17.11
CA ASP A 584 7.67 -21.33 -18.32
C ASP A 584 8.57 -20.18 -18.77
N GLY A 585 8.71 -20.03 -20.07
CA GLY A 585 9.55 -19.00 -20.69
C GLY A 585 10.59 -19.56 -21.65
N PRO A 586 10.95 -18.81 -22.71
CA PRO A 586 11.84 -19.28 -23.76
C PRO A 586 13.34 -19.10 -23.43
N SER A 587 13.66 -18.50 -22.28
CA SER A 587 15.04 -18.06 -21.93
C SER A 587 16.06 -19.17 -21.63
N ALA A 588 15.66 -20.44 -21.76
CA ALA A 588 16.53 -21.61 -21.61
C ALA A 588 16.94 -22.22 -22.98
N GLY A 589 16.58 -21.57 -24.09
CA GLY A 589 16.82 -22.11 -25.44
C GLY A 589 18.29 -22.42 -25.72
N ILE A 590 19.20 -21.50 -25.39
CA ILE A 590 20.64 -21.75 -25.54
C ILE A 590 21.13 -22.87 -24.62
N THR A 591 20.66 -22.90 -23.36
CA THR A 591 21.04 -23.94 -22.38
C THR A 591 20.64 -25.33 -22.85
N MET A 592 19.41 -25.47 -23.37
CA MET A 592 18.91 -26.74 -23.91
C MET A 592 19.72 -27.19 -25.12
N ALA A 593 20.03 -26.28 -26.05
CA ALA A 593 20.86 -26.61 -27.21
C ALA A 593 22.27 -27.03 -26.79
N THR A 594 22.85 -26.38 -25.78
CA THR A 594 24.18 -26.73 -25.26
C THR A 594 24.19 -28.07 -24.54
N SER A 595 23.17 -28.37 -23.72
CA SER A 595 23.00 -29.69 -23.09
C SER A 595 22.90 -30.81 -24.14
N LEU A 596 22.09 -30.62 -25.19
CA LEU A 596 21.95 -31.59 -26.28
C LEU A 596 23.25 -31.79 -27.07
N LEU A 597 23.97 -30.71 -27.38
CA LEU A 597 25.27 -30.80 -28.08
C LEU A 597 26.36 -31.42 -27.20
N SER A 598 26.38 -31.10 -25.90
CA SER A 598 27.29 -31.72 -24.94
C SER A 598 27.13 -33.23 -24.90
N LEU A 599 25.89 -33.73 -24.92
CA LEU A 599 25.59 -35.17 -25.02
C LEU A 599 26.08 -35.75 -26.37
N ALA A 600 25.75 -35.09 -27.49
CA ALA A 600 26.11 -35.57 -28.83
C ALA A 600 27.61 -35.55 -29.13
N LEU A 601 28.37 -34.67 -28.46
CA LEU A 601 29.84 -34.56 -28.56
C LEU A 601 30.56 -35.33 -27.44
N ASN A 602 29.83 -35.95 -26.52
CA ASN A 602 30.34 -36.58 -25.30
C ASN A 602 31.35 -35.69 -24.55
N LYS A 603 31.03 -34.41 -24.42
CA LYS A 603 31.90 -33.39 -23.84
C LYS A 603 31.31 -32.83 -22.56
N ALA A 604 32.01 -33.02 -21.44
CA ALA A 604 31.68 -32.37 -20.18
C ALA A 604 31.89 -30.86 -20.29
N LEU A 605 30.97 -30.08 -19.74
CA LEU A 605 31.03 -28.63 -19.70
C LEU A 605 31.73 -28.15 -18.44
N ASP A 606 32.27 -26.92 -18.46
CA ASP A 606 32.76 -26.28 -17.25
C ASP A 606 31.56 -25.96 -16.32
N PRO A 607 31.53 -26.50 -15.09
CA PRO A 607 30.41 -26.32 -14.16
C PRO A 607 30.29 -24.88 -13.63
N THR A 608 31.25 -24.00 -13.93
CA THR A 608 31.24 -22.59 -13.54
C THR A 608 30.66 -21.67 -14.63
N ILE A 609 30.23 -22.21 -15.77
CA ILE A 609 29.56 -21.46 -16.84
C ILE A 609 28.04 -21.57 -16.67
N ALA A 610 27.39 -20.43 -16.48
CA ALA A 610 25.93 -20.31 -16.50
C ALA A 610 25.47 -19.57 -17.76
N MET A 611 24.31 -19.93 -18.30
CA MET A 611 23.81 -19.29 -19.52
C MET A 611 22.30 -19.06 -19.51
N THR A 612 21.86 -18.01 -20.21
CA THR A 612 20.46 -17.69 -20.44
C THR A 612 20.30 -16.98 -21.77
N GLY A 613 19.23 -17.29 -22.51
CA GLY A 613 18.99 -16.72 -23.82
C GLY A 613 17.90 -17.48 -24.54
N GLU A 614 16.99 -16.74 -25.16
CA GLU A 614 16.03 -17.33 -26.10
C GLU A 614 16.75 -17.63 -27.42
N LEU A 615 16.45 -18.78 -28.02
CA LEU A 615 17.11 -19.27 -29.22
C LEU A 615 16.10 -19.38 -30.35
N THR A 616 16.41 -18.79 -31.50
CA THR A 616 15.63 -19.00 -32.72
C THR A 616 16.09 -20.25 -33.47
N VAL A 617 15.24 -20.77 -34.36
CA VAL A 617 15.58 -21.93 -35.22
C VAL A 617 16.81 -21.68 -36.10
N THR A 618 17.11 -20.41 -36.42
CA THR A 618 18.29 -20.03 -37.22
C THR A 618 19.57 -19.86 -36.40
N GLY A 619 19.47 -19.84 -35.07
CA GLY A 619 20.62 -19.69 -34.17
C GLY A 619 20.84 -18.28 -33.62
N LYS A 620 19.90 -17.34 -33.81
CA LYS A 620 19.98 -16.01 -33.20
C LYS A 620 19.60 -16.10 -31.72
N VAL A 621 20.32 -15.37 -30.86
CA VAL A 621 20.02 -15.27 -29.43
C VAL A 621 19.21 -14.00 -29.18
N LEU A 622 18.03 -14.13 -28.59
CA LEU A 622 17.11 -13.02 -28.33
C LEU A 622 17.14 -12.56 -26.87
N ARG A 623 16.75 -11.30 -26.66
CA ARG A 623 16.66 -10.63 -25.35
C ARG A 623 15.85 -11.45 -24.35
N ILE A 624 16.29 -11.42 -23.10
CA ILE A 624 15.61 -12.03 -21.95
C ILE A 624 15.36 -11.00 -20.85
N GLY A 625 14.36 -11.26 -20.01
CA GLY A 625 14.11 -10.48 -18.79
C GLY A 625 14.82 -11.05 -17.56
N GLY A 626 14.93 -10.22 -16.52
CA GLY A 626 15.41 -10.61 -15.18
C GLY A 626 16.90 -10.93 -15.09
N LEU A 627 17.75 -10.22 -15.86
CA LEU A 627 19.20 -10.48 -15.88
C LEU A 627 19.84 -10.27 -14.50
N ARG A 628 19.37 -9.29 -13.72
CA ARG A 628 19.84 -9.03 -12.35
C ARG A 628 19.64 -10.24 -11.45
N GLU A 629 18.42 -10.72 -11.33
CA GLU A 629 18.06 -11.86 -10.47
C GLU A 629 18.80 -13.13 -10.91
N LYS A 630 18.89 -13.36 -12.23
CA LYS A 630 19.63 -14.47 -12.81
C LYS A 630 21.12 -14.41 -12.47
N THR A 631 21.73 -13.22 -12.51
CA THR A 631 23.14 -13.01 -12.16
C THR A 631 23.39 -13.28 -10.67
N VAL A 632 22.49 -12.84 -9.79
CA VAL A 632 22.57 -13.15 -8.35
C VAL A 632 22.47 -14.66 -8.10
N ALA A 633 21.60 -15.36 -8.83
CA ALA A 633 21.47 -16.81 -8.74
C ALA A 633 22.73 -17.54 -9.23
N ALA A 634 23.32 -17.09 -10.34
CA ALA A 634 24.56 -17.63 -10.87
C ALA A 634 25.72 -17.49 -9.86
N ARG A 635 25.85 -16.31 -9.23
CA ARG A 635 26.86 -16.07 -8.17
C ARG A 635 26.71 -17.04 -7.02
N ARG A 636 25.47 -17.24 -6.56
CA ARG A 636 25.15 -18.16 -5.47
C ARG A 636 25.41 -19.62 -5.82
N ALA A 637 25.22 -20.00 -7.09
CA ALA A 637 25.58 -21.32 -7.61
C ALA A 637 27.10 -21.50 -7.84
N GLY A 638 27.91 -20.45 -7.66
CA GLY A 638 29.36 -20.47 -7.83
C GLY A 638 29.81 -20.33 -9.29
N ALA A 639 28.96 -19.79 -10.17
CA ALA A 639 29.33 -19.50 -11.55
C ALA A 639 30.34 -18.35 -11.61
N ARG A 640 31.34 -18.47 -12.49
CA ARG A 640 32.35 -17.44 -12.77
C ARG A 640 32.12 -16.75 -14.10
N MET A 641 31.36 -17.38 -14.99
CA MET A 641 31.04 -16.83 -16.31
C MET A 641 29.53 -16.91 -16.54
N ILE A 642 28.94 -15.82 -17.04
CA ILE A 642 27.54 -15.77 -17.47
C ILE A 642 27.47 -15.41 -18.95
N ILE A 643 26.86 -16.29 -19.74
CA ILE A 643 26.54 -16.04 -21.14
C ILE A 643 25.12 -15.50 -21.24
N PHE A 644 24.95 -14.34 -21.86
CA PHE A 644 23.67 -13.66 -21.98
C PHE A 644 23.51 -12.95 -23.35
N PRO A 645 22.28 -12.62 -23.79
CA PRO A 645 22.06 -11.98 -25.09
C PRO A 645 22.67 -10.58 -25.14
N ARG A 646 23.30 -10.18 -26.26
CA ARG A 646 23.89 -8.84 -26.42
C ARG A 646 22.87 -7.71 -26.22
N ASP A 647 21.61 -7.94 -26.58
CA ASP A 647 20.51 -7.01 -26.37
C ASP A 647 20.24 -6.67 -24.89
N CYS A 648 20.78 -7.45 -23.94
CA CYS A 648 20.71 -7.20 -22.50
C CYS A 648 21.94 -6.44 -21.95
N MET A 649 22.80 -5.88 -22.81
CA MET A 649 24.02 -5.18 -22.36
C MET A 649 23.71 -3.94 -21.50
N SER A 650 22.62 -3.22 -21.79
CA SER A 650 22.14 -2.13 -20.93
C SER A 650 21.89 -2.62 -19.50
N ASP A 651 21.16 -3.73 -19.39
CA ASP A 651 20.74 -4.31 -18.13
C ASP A 651 21.96 -4.81 -17.34
N TRP A 652 22.98 -5.32 -18.04
CA TRP A 652 24.26 -5.68 -17.44
C TRP A 652 25.02 -4.47 -16.91
N ILE A 653 25.09 -3.37 -17.66
CA ILE A 653 25.82 -2.15 -17.23
C ILE A 653 25.18 -1.57 -15.95
N GLU A 654 23.86 -1.58 -15.86
CA GLU A 654 23.12 -1.09 -14.68
C GLU A 654 23.28 -1.97 -13.43
N LEU A 655 23.82 -3.20 -13.54
CA LEU A 655 24.04 -4.03 -12.37
C LEU A 655 25.06 -3.39 -11.41
N PRO A 656 24.77 -3.37 -10.10
CA PRO A 656 25.72 -3.00 -9.06
C PRO A 656 27.05 -3.75 -9.16
N GLU A 657 28.17 -3.07 -8.87
CA GLU A 657 29.52 -3.65 -8.98
C GLU A 657 29.71 -4.89 -8.09
N ASN A 658 29.13 -4.90 -6.88
CA ASN A 658 29.15 -6.05 -5.98
C ASN A 658 28.47 -7.30 -6.56
N ILE A 659 27.55 -7.16 -7.54
CA ILE A 659 26.95 -8.31 -8.24
C ILE A 659 27.88 -8.82 -9.36
N LYS A 660 28.60 -7.92 -10.03
CA LYS A 660 29.56 -8.24 -11.10
C LYS A 660 30.87 -8.80 -10.56
N GLU A 661 31.23 -8.47 -9.33
CA GLU A 661 32.48 -8.90 -8.71
C GLU A 661 32.57 -10.43 -8.65
N GLY A 662 33.62 -10.97 -9.29
CA GLY A 662 33.85 -12.42 -9.39
C GLY A 662 33.10 -13.13 -10.52
N ILE A 663 32.33 -12.40 -11.35
CA ILE A 663 31.62 -12.96 -12.51
C ILE A 663 31.95 -12.19 -13.78
N GLU A 664 32.40 -12.91 -14.80
CA GLU A 664 32.57 -12.37 -16.14
C GLU A 664 31.29 -12.52 -16.97
N GLY A 665 30.75 -11.40 -17.47
CA GLY A 665 29.63 -11.39 -18.39
C GLY A 665 30.07 -11.49 -19.85
N LYS A 666 29.55 -12.45 -20.60
CA LYS A 666 29.80 -12.65 -22.04
C LYS A 666 28.53 -12.39 -22.86
N PRO A 667 28.40 -11.20 -23.49
CA PRO A 667 27.29 -10.91 -24.38
C PRO A 667 27.42 -11.64 -25.73
N VAL A 668 26.36 -12.28 -26.20
CA VAL A 668 26.33 -13.06 -27.46
C VAL A 668 25.18 -12.64 -28.38
N ASP A 669 25.40 -12.67 -29.70
CA ASP A 669 24.36 -12.40 -30.70
C ASP A 669 23.81 -13.70 -31.32
N TRP A 670 24.71 -14.67 -31.48
CA TRP A 670 24.44 -15.93 -32.15
C TRP A 670 24.88 -17.10 -31.29
N TYR A 671 24.25 -18.25 -31.50
CA TYR A 671 24.65 -19.48 -30.82
C TYR A 671 26.07 -19.91 -31.18
N SER A 672 26.61 -19.50 -32.33
CA SER A 672 28.03 -19.72 -32.66
C SER A 672 28.96 -19.15 -31.58
N ASP A 673 28.64 -17.97 -31.05
CA ASP A 673 29.42 -17.33 -30.01
C ASP A 673 29.37 -18.16 -28.71
N VAL A 674 28.19 -18.71 -28.39
CA VAL A 674 28.01 -19.63 -27.26
C VAL A 674 28.82 -20.92 -27.47
N TYR A 675 28.79 -21.46 -28.69
CA TYR A 675 29.53 -22.67 -29.04
C TYR A 675 31.04 -22.46 -28.88
N ASP A 676 31.57 -21.34 -29.38
CA ASP A 676 32.99 -21.03 -29.31
C ASP A 676 33.46 -20.81 -27.86
N LEU A 677 32.59 -20.27 -26.99
CA LEU A 677 32.89 -20.10 -25.56
C LEU A 677 32.86 -21.43 -24.79
N VAL A 678 31.92 -22.32 -25.11
CA VAL A 678 31.64 -23.53 -24.32
C VAL A 678 32.37 -24.77 -24.83
N PHE A 679 32.65 -24.85 -26.13
CA PHE A 679 33.25 -26.01 -26.82
C PHE A 679 34.58 -25.69 -27.51
N ALA A 680 35.30 -24.66 -27.05
CA ALA A 680 36.56 -24.18 -27.65
C ALA A 680 37.62 -25.30 -27.88
N ASP A 681 37.61 -26.31 -27.03
CA ASP A 681 38.60 -27.38 -26.98
C ASP A 681 38.13 -28.72 -27.61
N VAL A 682 37.01 -28.71 -28.32
CA VAL A 682 36.50 -29.90 -29.01
C VAL A 682 37.28 -30.13 -30.30
N ASP A 683 37.99 -31.26 -30.37
CA ASP A 683 38.60 -31.74 -31.61
C ASP A 683 37.52 -32.15 -32.62
N LYS A 684 37.44 -31.39 -33.71
CA LYS A 684 36.42 -31.60 -34.74
C LYS A 684 36.52 -32.96 -35.42
N THR A 685 37.73 -33.51 -35.55
CA THR A 685 37.93 -34.80 -36.22
C THR A 685 37.46 -35.95 -35.34
N ALA A 686 37.88 -35.98 -34.08
CA ALA A 686 37.46 -36.97 -33.10
C ALA A 686 35.95 -36.95 -32.86
N ALA A 687 35.35 -35.76 -32.70
CA ALA A 687 33.93 -35.61 -32.47
C ALA A 687 33.06 -36.06 -33.67
N ASN A 688 33.60 -36.00 -34.89
CA ASN A 688 32.90 -36.44 -36.09
C ASN A 688 32.85 -37.96 -36.22
N GLU A 689 33.81 -38.69 -35.65
CA GLU A 689 33.88 -40.16 -35.68
C GLU A 689 33.38 -40.85 -34.41
N LEU A 690 33.04 -40.07 -33.39
CA LEU A 690 32.75 -40.52 -32.02
C LEU A 690 31.79 -41.71 -31.91
N TRP A 691 30.69 -41.71 -32.68
CA TRP A 691 29.62 -42.72 -32.58
C TRP A 691 29.64 -43.75 -33.71
N LYS A 692 30.70 -43.76 -34.51
CA LYS A 692 30.78 -44.58 -35.74
C LYS A 692 30.77 -46.08 -35.43
N LYS A 693 31.33 -46.48 -34.28
CA LYS A 693 31.40 -47.88 -33.84
C LYS A 693 30.03 -48.38 -33.36
N GLU A 694 29.34 -47.59 -32.56
CA GLU A 694 28.03 -47.89 -31.97
C GLU A 694 26.92 -47.89 -33.04
N LEU A 695 27.08 -47.07 -34.08
CA LEU A 695 26.15 -46.98 -35.20
C LEU A 695 26.53 -47.85 -36.40
N ALA A 696 27.58 -48.67 -36.28
CA ALA A 696 27.98 -49.59 -37.34
C ALA A 696 26.88 -50.63 -37.59
N LYS A 697 26.65 -50.96 -38.86
CA LYS A 697 25.70 -52.00 -39.24
C LYS A 697 26.21 -53.34 -38.69
N PRO A 698 25.37 -54.13 -37.99
CA PRO A 698 25.78 -55.46 -37.55
C PRO A 698 26.15 -56.33 -38.78
N PRO A 699 27.16 -57.22 -38.65
CA PRO A 699 27.50 -58.14 -39.73
C PRO A 699 26.26 -58.94 -40.13
N LYS A 700 26.08 -59.18 -41.43
CA LYS A 700 25.05 -60.12 -41.89
C LYS A 700 25.44 -61.48 -41.32
N GLU A 701 24.60 -62.07 -40.48
CA GLU A 701 24.64 -63.51 -40.27
C GLU A 701 24.42 -64.17 -41.64
N ASP A 702 25.40 -64.92 -42.10
CA ASP A 702 25.24 -65.81 -43.23
C ASP A 702 24.14 -66.81 -42.85
N ARG A 703 22.97 -66.66 -43.47
CA ARG A 703 21.97 -67.71 -43.50
C ARG A 703 22.54 -68.86 -44.34
N GLU A 704 23.38 -69.67 -43.74
CA GLU A 704 23.68 -71.00 -44.27
C GLU A 704 22.47 -71.90 -44.00
N LYS A 705 21.73 -72.16 -45.08
CA LYS A 705 21.08 -73.42 -45.45
C LYS A 705 20.68 -74.35 -44.29
N GLU A 706 19.41 -74.30 -43.91
CA GLU A 706 18.64 -75.48 -43.50
C GLU A 706 17.39 -75.54 -44.38
N ASP A 707 17.61 -75.85 -45.66
CA ASP A 707 16.64 -76.52 -46.52
C ASP A 707 17.31 -77.86 -46.88
N ASP A 708 16.98 -78.92 -46.14
CA ASP A 708 16.94 -80.35 -46.53
C ASP A 708 17.08 -81.24 -45.26
N ASP A 709 15.93 -81.58 -44.66
CA ASP A 709 15.52 -82.97 -44.32
C ASP A 709 14.07 -83.02 -43.79
#